data_AF-A0A3N2D9H5-F1
#
_entry.id   AF-A0A3N2D9H5-F1
#
_cell.length_a   1.000
_cell.length_b   1.000
_cell.length_c   1.000
_cell.angle_alpha   90.00
_cell.angle_beta   90.00
_cell.angle_gamma   90.00
#
_symmetry.space_group_name_H-M   'P 1'
#
loop_
_entity.id
_entity.type
_entity.pdbx_description
1 polymer ?
#
loop_
_entity_poly.entity_id
_entity_poly.type
_entity_poly.pdbx_seq_one_letter_code
_entity_poly.pdbx_strand_id
1 'polypeptide(L)'
;MPTLSLDGAWTVTAVPTGQPSPVPADLVDVTVPALVPGCVHLDLLAAGLIAEPFDGDNEAAQQWIGSTDWRYERTFEWSPPGGPGGDGHERHDLVALGLDTLATVELNGTVVATTENQHRSHRWSVGHLLREGENTLAVTFAAPVPAAERRQEENGGELFHVNHHPYNALRKMASSFGWDWGIDVASSGIWRSIGIESWSSARIDSVRPLVELVGGTGVLHAHVTLTQQGVPRPRPVTVAVSRDGATWTGRGAVTTSGVVDVVVPDVRLWWPRGHGEPDLYDVVVTLADDGDDDAAPLDAWRHAIGFRTVEIDTTPDDAGTPFVLRVNGRDVEVRGANWIPDDAFVTRVDRARLERRIADATEANINLLRVWGGGLYESDEFYDLCSREGVLVWQDFLLACAAYAEEDWLAREIEAEAREAVTRLSKHPSLVLWCGNNENVWGYVEWGWRAQLAGRTWGAGYYFETFPAILAELDPTRPYIPGSPFSPSRLMTPNDPANGTVHIWDVWNAKDYTSYREWRPRFVAEFGFQGPPAWTTLFDVVHDSPADPYGHEMLVHQKANEGNLKLERGYLSHLPAPRTIDDWHLVTQLNQAHAITFGIAWFRSLTPRCTGAVVWQLNDDWPVVSWAAVDYAERRKPLWYALRDVFAPRYATIQPVDVDGTDGAHELVVLNDTETPLRLVVTARRTRFDGAVLAEESFPLDVSARGHARRALAEAVMTPADASEEIVVVTFDAADGATAPDGLARVVHDLADVVDQRLDPAAPAASATSTPDGAVVTVTASGYVRDVVVLADRADRSASVDRSLVSLLPGESVTFTLRGDGPIDPAAATDPRVLRSANQLHGDPIGTPLP
;
A
#
# COMPACT_ATOMS: atom_id res chain seq x y z
N MET A 1 -0.49 0.73 26.63
CA MET A 1 0.91 1.19 26.77
C MET A 1 1.40 0.79 28.15
N PRO A 2 2.66 0.33 28.30
CA PRO A 2 3.21 0.01 29.61
C PRO A 2 3.17 1.21 30.57
N THR A 3 2.93 0.96 31.85
CA THR A 3 2.92 2.02 32.89
C THR A 3 4.33 2.54 33.16
N LEU A 4 5.34 1.69 33.02
CA LEU A 4 6.75 2.03 32.95
C LEU A 4 7.28 1.65 31.56
N SER A 5 7.39 2.63 30.67
CA SER A 5 8.02 2.43 29.36
C SER A 5 9.53 2.22 29.52
N LEU A 6 10.06 1.24 28.79
CA LEU A 6 11.49 0.99 28.64
C LEU A 6 11.96 1.38 27.23
N ASP A 7 11.24 2.27 26.55
CA ASP A 7 11.64 2.87 25.28
C ASP A 7 12.77 3.89 25.50
N GLY A 8 13.50 4.22 24.44
CA GLY A 8 14.65 5.12 24.46
C GLY A 8 15.98 4.37 24.41
N ALA A 9 16.93 4.77 25.25
CA ALA A 9 18.31 4.31 25.18
C ALA A 9 18.48 2.87 25.67
N TRP A 10 19.17 2.07 24.86
CA TRP A 10 19.62 0.71 25.10
C TRP A 10 21.08 0.58 24.65
N THR A 11 21.67 -0.59 24.82
CA THR A 11 22.90 -0.99 24.14
C THR A 11 22.68 -2.27 23.37
N VAL A 12 23.36 -2.44 22.23
CA VAL A 12 23.38 -3.67 21.45
C VAL A 12 24.81 -4.16 21.24
N THR A 13 25.01 -5.48 21.32
CA THR A 13 26.28 -6.16 21.05
C THR A 13 26.05 -7.33 20.11
N ALA A 14 26.95 -7.54 19.15
CA ALA A 14 26.98 -8.77 18.38
C ALA A 14 27.35 -9.95 19.30
N VAL A 15 26.63 -11.06 19.18
CA VAL A 15 26.93 -12.31 19.88
C VAL A 15 27.63 -13.22 18.87
N PRO A 16 28.95 -13.48 19.01
CA PRO A 16 29.67 -14.29 18.03
C PRO A 16 29.18 -15.74 18.08
N THR A 17 28.39 -16.14 17.08
CA THR A 17 27.97 -17.53 16.87
C THR A 17 28.55 -18.07 15.54
N GLY A 18 29.03 -19.31 15.55
CA GLY A 18 29.62 -19.98 14.37
C GLY A 18 31.13 -19.77 14.13
N GLN A 19 31.71 -20.58 13.25
CA GLN A 19 33.07 -20.44 12.73
C GLN A 19 33.10 -20.68 11.21
N PRO A 20 33.62 -19.72 10.39
CA PRO A 20 34.06 -18.38 10.79
C PRO A 20 32.88 -17.49 11.22
N SER A 21 33.14 -16.51 12.09
CA SER A 21 32.11 -15.55 12.51
C SER A 21 31.73 -14.64 11.33
N PRO A 22 30.43 -14.35 11.12
CA PRO A 22 30.00 -13.40 10.11
C PRO A 22 30.32 -11.94 10.50
N VAL A 23 30.56 -11.68 11.78
CA VAL A 23 30.80 -10.33 12.32
C VAL A 23 32.17 -9.80 11.87
N PRO A 24 32.26 -8.58 11.31
CA PRO A 24 33.53 -7.92 11.04
C PRO A 24 34.42 -7.87 12.28
N ALA A 25 35.72 -8.11 12.10
CA ALA A 25 36.66 -8.29 13.21
C ALA A 25 36.77 -7.08 14.15
N ASP A 26 36.52 -5.88 13.62
CA ASP A 26 36.48 -4.61 14.32
C ASP A 26 35.18 -4.36 15.09
N LEU A 27 34.14 -5.16 14.88
CA LEU A 27 32.85 -5.10 15.56
C LEU A 27 32.65 -6.20 16.62
N VAL A 28 33.58 -7.15 16.71
CA VAL A 28 33.57 -8.18 17.75
C VAL A 28 33.74 -7.53 19.12
N ASP A 29 32.89 -7.91 20.08
CA ASP A 29 32.84 -7.40 21.46
C ASP A 29 32.60 -5.88 21.57
N VAL A 30 32.15 -5.22 20.49
CA VAL A 30 31.78 -3.80 20.52
C VAL A 30 30.36 -3.63 21.05
N THR A 31 30.20 -2.78 22.06
CA THR A 31 28.90 -2.33 22.57
C THR A 31 28.50 -1.03 21.91
N VAL A 32 27.34 -1.05 21.26
CA VAL A 32 26.81 0.05 20.44
C VAL A 32 25.60 0.66 21.14
N PRO A 33 25.47 1.99 21.23
CA PRO A 33 24.23 2.63 21.67
C PRO A 33 23.07 2.23 20.74
N ALA A 34 21.95 1.85 21.32
CA ALA A 34 20.76 1.41 20.59
C ALA A 34 19.53 2.22 20.97
N LEU A 35 18.59 2.34 20.05
CA LEU A 35 17.29 2.96 20.28
C LEU A 35 16.16 1.93 20.22
N VAL A 36 15.23 1.98 21.17
CA VAL A 36 14.01 1.18 21.18
C VAL A 36 12.79 2.09 21.24
N PRO A 37 11.78 1.93 20.37
CA PRO A 37 11.71 0.97 19.27
C PRO A 37 12.74 1.22 18.17
N GLY A 38 13.32 0.15 17.61
CA GLY A 38 14.39 0.26 16.62
C GLY A 38 14.85 -1.09 16.09
N CYS A 39 15.95 -1.06 15.32
CA CYS A 39 16.58 -2.25 14.79
C CYS A 39 18.09 -2.06 14.63
N VAL A 40 18.81 -3.18 14.55
CA VAL A 40 20.27 -3.16 14.64
C VAL A 40 20.95 -2.40 13.51
N HIS A 41 20.37 -2.40 12.31
CA HIS A 41 20.90 -1.62 11.18
C HIS A 41 20.93 -0.13 11.52
N LEU A 42 19.85 0.41 12.07
CA LEU A 42 19.79 1.83 12.42
C LEU A 42 20.73 2.17 13.59
N ASP A 43 20.92 1.26 14.53
CA ASP A 43 21.85 1.44 15.65
C ASP A 43 23.31 1.47 15.18
N LEU A 44 23.71 0.52 14.30
CA LEU A 44 25.04 0.48 13.70
C LEU A 44 25.30 1.71 12.82
N LEU A 45 24.30 2.13 12.04
CA LEU A 45 24.37 3.33 11.20
C LEU A 45 24.55 4.59 12.05
N ALA A 46 23.76 4.75 13.10
CA ALA A 46 23.86 5.90 14.01
C ALA A 46 25.22 5.96 14.73
N ALA A 47 25.85 4.81 14.96
CA ALA A 47 27.19 4.70 15.52
C ALA A 47 28.33 4.89 14.49
N GLY A 48 28.01 5.04 13.20
CA GLY A 48 28.99 5.18 12.11
C GLY A 48 29.79 3.91 11.84
N LEU A 49 29.22 2.74 12.15
CA LEU A 49 29.88 1.43 12.01
C LEU A 49 29.56 0.72 10.69
N ILE A 50 28.53 1.20 9.98
CA ILE A 50 28.16 0.78 8.63
C ILE A 50 27.90 2.00 7.76
N ALA A 51 28.01 1.83 6.44
CA ALA A 51 27.60 2.85 5.48
C ALA A 51 26.07 2.92 5.38
N GLU A 52 25.53 3.98 4.75
CA GLU A 52 24.09 4.09 4.49
C GLU A 52 23.62 2.88 3.66
N PRO A 53 22.71 2.02 4.18
CA PRO A 53 22.34 0.78 3.51
C PRO A 53 21.74 0.95 2.12
N PHE A 54 21.11 2.10 1.85
CA PHE A 54 20.45 2.37 0.57
C PHE A 54 21.38 3.00 -0.48
N ASP A 55 22.64 3.30 -0.15
CA ASP A 55 23.59 3.97 -1.05
C ASP A 55 24.41 2.95 -1.86
N GLY A 56 24.47 3.12 -3.18
CA GLY A 56 25.25 2.29 -4.10
C GLY A 56 24.94 0.80 -3.98
N ASP A 57 25.99 -0.01 -3.77
CA ASP A 57 25.88 -1.46 -3.59
C ASP A 57 26.05 -1.92 -2.13
N ASN A 58 25.81 -1.02 -1.17
CA ASN A 58 26.03 -1.29 0.26
C ASN A 58 25.18 -2.43 0.82
N GLU A 59 24.04 -2.78 0.19
CA GLU A 59 23.21 -3.95 0.54
C GLU A 59 24.07 -5.21 0.68
N ALA A 60 24.89 -5.53 -0.33
CA ALA A 60 25.68 -6.76 -0.34
C ALA A 60 26.77 -6.78 0.73
N ALA A 61 27.36 -5.62 1.02
CA ALA A 61 28.42 -5.48 2.03
C ALA A 61 27.91 -5.67 3.47
N GLN A 62 26.60 -5.57 3.69
CA GLN A 62 25.99 -5.53 5.04
C GLN A 62 25.15 -6.78 5.38
N GLN A 63 25.06 -7.76 4.48
CA GLN A 63 24.31 -9.02 4.69
C GLN A 63 24.74 -9.83 5.93
N TRP A 64 25.97 -9.60 6.43
CA TRP A 64 26.45 -10.22 7.65
C TRP A 64 25.59 -9.89 8.88
N ILE A 65 24.86 -8.77 8.87
CA ILE A 65 24.01 -8.32 9.97
C ILE A 65 22.84 -9.28 10.18
N GLY A 66 22.15 -9.68 9.10
CA GLY A 66 21.06 -10.68 9.13
C GLY A 66 21.54 -12.10 9.45
N SER A 67 22.86 -12.32 9.40
CA SER A 67 23.53 -13.57 9.79
C SER A 67 24.13 -13.54 11.20
N THR A 68 23.92 -12.47 11.96
CA THR A 68 24.52 -12.25 13.28
C THR A 68 23.45 -12.31 14.38
N ASP A 69 23.78 -12.97 15.50
CA ASP A 69 22.96 -12.91 16.71
C ASP A 69 23.22 -11.58 17.43
N TRP A 70 22.17 -10.93 17.95
CA TRP A 70 22.27 -9.60 18.53
C TRP A 70 21.67 -9.54 19.92
N ARG A 71 22.43 -9.01 20.89
CA ARG A 71 21.97 -8.87 22.28
C ARG A 71 21.76 -7.41 22.63
N TYR A 72 20.51 -7.06 22.94
CA TYR A 72 20.12 -5.76 23.48
C TYR A 72 20.09 -5.82 25.01
N GLU A 73 20.59 -4.78 25.68
CA GLU A 73 20.54 -4.65 27.14
C GLU A 73 20.17 -3.23 27.59
N ARG A 74 19.44 -3.14 28.70
CA ARG A 74 19.14 -1.89 29.40
C ARG A 74 18.96 -2.11 30.88
N THR A 75 19.34 -1.12 31.67
CA THR A 75 18.98 -1.04 33.09
C THR A 75 17.80 -0.10 33.34
N PHE A 76 17.01 -0.38 34.38
CA PHE A 76 15.92 0.47 34.82
C PHE A 76 15.70 0.36 36.33
N GLU A 77 15.21 1.44 36.93
CA GLU A 77 14.87 1.49 38.35
C GLU A 77 13.44 0.96 38.57
N TRP A 78 13.25 0.17 39.63
CA TRP A 78 11.94 -0.27 40.08
C TRP A 78 11.83 -0.19 41.59
N SER A 79 10.65 0.25 42.07
CA SER A 79 10.33 0.35 43.49
C SER A 79 9.19 -0.60 43.84
N PRO A 80 9.27 -1.33 44.97
CA PRO A 80 8.22 -2.25 45.37
C PRO A 80 6.91 -1.52 45.70
N PRO A 81 5.73 -2.14 45.51
CA PRO A 81 4.42 -1.48 45.62
C PRO A 81 4.18 -0.75 46.96
N GLY A 82 4.74 -1.27 48.06
CA GLY A 82 4.62 -0.68 49.40
C GLY A 82 5.79 0.24 49.80
N GLY A 83 6.76 0.47 48.92
CA GLY A 83 7.93 1.31 49.17
C GLY A 83 7.76 2.77 48.68
N PRO A 84 8.64 3.70 49.10
CA PRO A 84 8.66 5.05 48.56
C PRO A 84 8.90 5.02 47.04
N GLY A 85 7.95 5.54 46.25
CA GLY A 85 8.04 5.54 44.78
C GLY A 85 7.47 4.30 44.09
N GLY A 86 6.92 3.33 44.84
CA GLY A 86 6.16 2.21 44.28
C GLY A 86 4.84 2.67 43.65
N ASP A 87 4.38 1.92 42.63
CA ASP A 87 3.13 2.21 41.91
C ASP A 87 1.85 1.71 42.62
N GLY A 88 2.00 1.04 43.76
CA GLY A 88 0.89 0.50 44.57
C GLY A 88 0.19 -0.71 43.95
N HIS A 89 0.67 -1.24 42.83
CA HIS A 89 0.04 -2.36 42.12
C HIS A 89 0.59 -3.73 42.54
N GLU A 90 -0.25 -4.76 42.48
CA GLU A 90 0.15 -6.11 42.94
C GLU A 90 0.69 -7.01 41.81
N ARG A 91 0.39 -6.66 40.56
CA ARG A 91 0.82 -7.42 39.38
C ARG A 91 1.67 -6.52 38.50
N HIS A 92 2.75 -7.10 37.99
CA HIS A 92 3.69 -6.46 37.08
C HIS A 92 3.97 -7.43 35.95
N ASP A 93 3.58 -7.05 34.74
CA ASP A 93 3.83 -7.82 33.55
C ASP A 93 4.86 -7.10 32.67
N LEU A 94 5.87 -7.82 32.17
CA LEU A 94 6.70 -7.35 31.07
C LEU A 94 5.89 -7.49 29.79
N VAL A 95 5.70 -6.38 29.08
CA VAL A 95 4.93 -6.29 27.85
C VAL A 95 5.86 -5.87 26.73
N ALA A 96 5.98 -6.69 25.69
CA ALA A 96 6.69 -6.38 24.46
C ALA A 96 5.67 -6.35 23.31
N LEU A 97 5.51 -5.20 22.66
CA LEU A 97 4.51 -5.03 21.60
C LEU A 97 4.97 -5.54 20.22
N GLY A 98 6.24 -5.94 20.10
CA GLY A 98 6.81 -6.49 18.88
C GLY A 98 8.31 -6.74 19.03
N LEU A 99 8.72 -7.99 18.78
CA LEU A 99 10.10 -8.45 18.81
C LEU A 99 10.42 -9.07 17.45
N ASP A 100 11.43 -8.58 16.74
CA ASP A 100 11.82 -9.06 15.42
C ASP A 100 13.13 -9.88 15.50
N THR A 101 13.10 -11.22 15.47
CA THR A 101 11.92 -12.11 15.56
C THR A 101 12.16 -13.20 16.61
N LEU A 102 13.26 -13.94 16.45
CA LEU A 102 13.65 -15.06 17.30
C LEU A 102 14.33 -14.55 18.57
N ALA A 103 13.56 -14.19 19.59
CA ALA A 103 14.08 -13.50 20.76
C ALA A 103 14.12 -14.40 22.01
N THR A 104 15.21 -14.32 22.78
CA THR A 104 15.29 -14.79 24.16
C THR A 104 15.29 -13.59 25.09
N VAL A 105 14.30 -13.50 25.98
CA VAL A 105 14.11 -12.37 26.90
C VAL A 105 14.57 -12.78 28.30
N GLU A 106 15.44 -11.98 28.91
CA GLU A 106 15.99 -12.21 30.24
C GLU A 106 15.80 -11.00 31.14
N LEU A 107 15.30 -11.22 32.36
CA LEU A 107 15.22 -10.21 33.41
C LEU A 107 16.12 -10.63 34.57
N ASN A 108 17.06 -9.76 34.92
CA ASN A 108 18.00 -9.97 36.02
C ASN A 108 18.79 -11.29 35.94
N GLY A 109 19.14 -11.68 34.71
CA GLY A 109 19.86 -12.93 34.38
C GLY A 109 18.99 -14.19 34.39
N THR A 110 17.66 -14.06 34.46
CA THR A 110 16.71 -15.17 34.38
C THR A 110 15.94 -15.09 33.08
N VAL A 111 15.96 -16.16 32.29
CA VAL A 111 15.14 -16.28 31.07
C VAL A 111 13.66 -16.23 31.43
N VAL A 112 12.96 -15.23 30.90
CA VAL A 112 11.52 -15.01 31.05
C VAL A 112 10.76 -15.77 29.97
N ALA A 113 11.22 -15.69 28.73
CA ALA A 113 10.54 -16.26 27.58
C ALA A 113 11.44 -16.38 26.35
N THR A 114 10.99 -17.17 25.39
CA THR A 114 11.47 -17.18 24.00
C THR A 114 10.31 -16.90 23.05
N THR A 115 10.55 -16.17 21.96
CA THR A 115 9.54 -15.80 20.94
C THR A 115 10.06 -16.08 19.54
N GLU A 116 9.16 -16.31 18.58
CA GLU A 116 9.53 -16.61 17.18
C GLU A 116 8.59 -15.98 16.15
N ASN A 117 7.86 -14.91 16.52
CA ASN A 117 6.91 -14.24 15.63
C ASN A 117 6.95 -12.71 15.77
N GLN A 118 7.33 -12.02 14.69
CA GLN A 118 7.46 -10.56 14.63
C GLN A 118 6.12 -9.84 14.82
N HIS A 119 5.03 -10.47 14.40
CA HIS A 119 3.72 -9.86 14.23
C HIS A 119 2.85 -9.95 15.49
N ARG A 120 3.41 -10.46 16.59
CA ARG A 120 2.73 -10.68 17.86
C ARG A 120 3.24 -9.76 18.96
N SER A 121 2.34 -9.46 19.90
CA SER A 121 2.70 -8.91 21.20
C SER A 121 2.79 -10.01 22.25
N HIS A 122 3.58 -9.74 23.28
CA HIS A 122 3.83 -10.69 24.35
C HIS A 122 3.71 -10.03 25.72
N ARG A 123 3.22 -10.80 26.68
CA ARG A 123 3.02 -10.38 28.07
C ARG A 123 3.42 -11.49 29.02
N TRP A 124 4.27 -11.19 29.98
CA TRP A 124 4.77 -12.15 30.98
C TRP A 124 4.72 -11.58 32.38
N SER A 125 4.18 -12.33 33.34
CA SER A 125 4.15 -11.90 34.75
C SER A 125 5.56 -11.99 35.35
N VAL A 126 6.17 -10.84 35.62
CA VAL A 126 7.58 -10.74 36.06
C VAL A 126 7.77 -10.16 37.45
N GLY A 127 6.70 -9.81 38.17
CA GLY A 127 6.80 -9.21 39.52
C GLY A 127 7.69 -9.98 40.50
N HIS A 128 7.77 -11.31 40.38
CA HIS A 128 8.63 -12.16 41.21
C HIS A 128 10.14 -12.12 40.87
N LEU A 129 10.51 -11.52 39.73
CA LEU A 129 11.88 -11.36 39.26
C LEU A 129 12.41 -9.94 39.45
N LEU A 130 11.51 -8.97 39.68
CA LEU A 130 11.88 -7.58 39.94
C LEU A 130 12.59 -7.44 41.28
N ARG A 131 13.60 -6.57 41.31
CA ARG A 131 14.41 -6.24 42.49
C ARG A 131 14.22 -4.76 42.80
N GLU A 132 14.15 -4.41 44.09
CA GLU A 132 14.17 -3.00 44.49
C GLU A 132 15.47 -2.35 44.03
N GLY A 133 15.35 -1.20 43.36
CA GLY A 133 16.46 -0.49 42.73
C GLY A 133 16.67 -0.90 41.27
N GLU A 134 17.93 -1.02 40.87
CA GLU A 134 18.33 -1.32 39.49
C GLU A 134 17.97 -2.77 39.08
N ASN A 135 17.36 -2.88 37.90
CA ASN A 135 17.05 -4.13 37.21
C ASN A 135 17.69 -4.11 35.82
N THR A 136 18.07 -5.28 35.30
CA THR A 136 18.61 -5.44 33.95
C THR A 136 17.68 -6.26 33.09
N LEU A 137 17.23 -5.70 31.97
CA LEU A 137 16.50 -6.42 30.92
C LEU A 137 17.45 -6.65 29.74
N ALA A 138 17.49 -7.89 29.25
CA ALA A 138 18.23 -8.24 28.06
C ALA A 138 17.33 -9.00 27.07
N VAL A 139 17.53 -8.76 25.78
CA VAL A 139 16.84 -9.45 24.69
C VAL A 139 17.87 -9.87 23.66
N THR A 140 18.06 -11.18 23.49
CA THR A 140 18.97 -11.76 22.50
C THR A 140 18.18 -12.26 21.30
N PHE A 141 18.43 -11.72 20.12
CA PHE A 141 17.87 -12.15 18.85
C PHE A 141 18.80 -13.13 18.16
N ALA A 142 18.29 -14.30 17.77
CA ALA A 142 18.98 -15.20 16.86
C ALA A 142 18.91 -14.69 15.42
N ALA A 143 19.98 -14.90 14.66
CA ALA A 143 20.12 -14.48 13.28
C ALA A 143 19.00 -15.06 12.39
N PRO A 144 18.17 -14.22 11.74
CA PRO A 144 17.01 -14.69 11.01
C PRO A 144 17.36 -15.51 9.77
N VAL A 145 18.42 -15.18 9.03
CA VAL A 145 18.81 -15.91 7.81
C VAL A 145 19.23 -17.36 8.13
N PRO A 146 20.26 -17.61 8.98
CA PRO A 146 20.64 -18.98 9.33
C PRO A 146 19.52 -19.75 10.06
N ALA A 147 18.65 -19.05 10.79
CA ALA A 147 17.54 -19.71 11.46
C ALA A 147 16.46 -20.18 10.47
N ALA A 148 16.12 -19.38 9.46
CA ALA A 148 15.17 -19.77 8.42
C ALA A 148 15.68 -20.99 7.63
N GLU A 149 16.96 -20.98 7.23
CA GLU A 149 17.61 -22.10 6.55
C GLU A 149 17.58 -23.38 7.40
N ARG A 150 17.99 -23.28 8.67
CA ARG A 150 17.97 -24.41 9.61
C ARG A 150 16.56 -24.96 9.80
N ARG A 151 15.57 -24.09 9.97
CA ARG A 151 14.16 -24.47 10.15
C ARG A 151 13.65 -25.22 8.92
N GLN A 152 14.00 -24.76 7.73
CA GLN A 152 13.70 -25.45 6.48
C GLN A 152 14.34 -26.85 6.44
N GLU A 153 15.63 -26.97 6.74
CA GLU A 153 16.36 -28.25 6.72
C GLU A 153 15.78 -29.25 7.74
N GLU A 154 15.49 -28.81 8.96
CA GLU A 154 14.93 -29.63 10.03
C GLU A 154 13.51 -30.14 9.72
N ASN A 155 12.76 -29.44 8.86
CA ASN A 155 11.35 -29.71 8.55
C ASN A 155 11.11 -30.24 7.13
N GLY A 156 12.04 -31.06 6.63
CA GLY A 156 11.87 -31.80 5.38
C GLY A 156 12.32 -31.03 4.14
N GLY A 157 13.19 -30.04 4.30
CA GLY A 157 13.80 -29.27 3.22
C GLY A 157 12.86 -28.27 2.57
N GLU A 158 13.29 -27.76 1.41
CA GLU A 158 12.68 -26.62 0.72
C GLU A 158 11.19 -26.78 0.44
N LEU A 159 10.43 -25.74 0.81
CA LEU A 159 9.08 -25.46 0.32
C LEU A 159 9.19 -24.35 -0.73
N PHE A 160 8.26 -24.28 -1.67
CA PHE A 160 8.32 -23.23 -2.69
C PHE A 160 8.30 -21.83 -2.06
N HIS A 161 9.19 -20.95 -2.51
CA HIS A 161 9.17 -19.51 -2.29
C HIS A 161 9.85 -18.80 -3.47
N VAL A 162 9.57 -17.52 -3.68
CA VAL A 162 10.09 -16.75 -4.84
C VAL A 162 11.44 -16.05 -4.60
N ASN A 163 11.84 -15.87 -3.34
CA ASN A 163 13.10 -15.19 -2.99
C ASN A 163 14.22 -16.20 -2.73
N HIS A 164 15.45 -15.72 -2.55
CA HIS A 164 16.60 -16.58 -2.33
C HIS A 164 16.71 -17.11 -0.88
N HIS A 165 16.10 -16.44 0.10
CA HIS A 165 15.98 -16.92 1.48
C HIS A 165 14.62 -17.59 1.74
N PRO A 166 14.56 -18.62 2.59
CA PRO A 166 13.33 -19.32 2.94
C PRO A 166 12.49 -18.55 3.99
N TYR A 167 12.07 -17.33 3.63
CA TYR A 167 11.33 -16.43 4.53
C TYR A 167 10.03 -17.05 5.07
N ASN A 168 9.43 -17.99 4.34
CA ASN A 168 8.23 -18.74 4.72
C ASN A 168 8.45 -19.71 5.88
N ALA A 169 9.70 -19.94 6.30
CA ALA A 169 10.03 -20.75 7.47
C ALA A 169 9.94 -19.98 8.81
N LEU A 170 9.77 -18.66 8.77
CA LEU A 170 9.63 -17.81 9.96
C LEU A 170 8.39 -16.91 9.86
N ARG A 171 7.85 -16.48 11.00
CA ARG A 171 6.80 -15.45 11.05
C ARG A 171 7.44 -14.07 11.21
N LYS A 172 7.98 -13.59 10.10
CA LYS A 172 8.69 -12.32 9.93
C LYS A 172 8.22 -11.66 8.63
N MET A 173 8.28 -10.34 8.55
CA MET A 173 8.01 -9.56 7.34
C MET A 173 8.78 -10.17 6.17
N ALA A 174 8.05 -10.73 5.20
CA ALA A 174 8.65 -11.50 4.12
C ALA A 174 9.58 -10.64 3.25
N SER A 175 9.16 -9.40 2.95
CA SER A 175 9.97 -8.45 2.17
C SER A 175 11.24 -7.99 2.88
N SER A 176 11.41 -8.24 4.19
CA SER A 176 12.68 -7.96 4.87
C SER A 176 13.83 -8.84 4.38
N PHE A 177 13.53 -10.00 3.78
CA PHE A 177 14.48 -10.88 3.12
C PHE A 177 14.68 -10.52 1.62
N GLY A 178 14.39 -9.27 1.25
CA GLY A 178 14.32 -8.81 -0.12
C GLY A 178 13.01 -9.16 -0.83
N TRP A 179 12.72 -8.40 -1.87
CA TRP A 179 11.63 -8.68 -2.81
C TRP A 179 11.99 -8.14 -4.20
N ASP A 180 11.18 -8.40 -5.22
CA ASP A 180 11.43 -7.92 -6.58
C ASP A 180 11.27 -6.38 -6.78
N TRP A 181 11.05 -5.65 -5.68
CA TRP A 181 11.11 -4.20 -5.54
C TRP A 181 11.88 -3.74 -4.28
N GLY A 182 12.28 -4.64 -3.38
CA GLY A 182 12.73 -4.30 -2.03
C GLY A 182 14.14 -4.80 -1.72
N ILE A 183 14.87 -4.05 -0.91
CA ILE A 183 16.21 -4.41 -0.41
C ILE A 183 16.15 -5.60 0.57
N ASP A 184 17.18 -6.45 0.53
CA ASP A 184 17.37 -7.47 1.57
C ASP A 184 18.16 -6.90 2.76
N VAL A 185 17.48 -6.79 3.90
CA VAL A 185 18.08 -6.33 5.16
C VAL A 185 18.04 -7.38 6.26
N ALA A 186 17.15 -8.38 6.17
CA ALA A 186 16.87 -9.41 7.16
C ALA A 186 17.15 -8.97 8.63
N SER A 187 16.62 -7.81 9.02
CA SER A 187 17.03 -7.14 10.27
C SER A 187 16.51 -7.85 11.53
N SER A 188 17.00 -7.44 12.70
CA SER A 188 16.49 -7.83 14.02
C SER A 188 16.42 -6.63 14.98
N GLY A 189 15.53 -6.70 15.98
CA GLY A 189 15.41 -5.65 16.99
C GLY A 189 14.09 -5.66 17.76
N ILE A 190 14.04 -4.80 18.78
CA ILE A 190 12.80 -4.53 19.52
C ILE A 190 12.04 -3.45 18.73
N TRP A 191 11.31 -3.88 17.72
CA TRP A 191 10.73 -2.99 16.69
C TRP A 191 9.47 -2.25 17.14
N ARG A 192 8.90 -2.61 18.30
CA ARG A 192 7.81 -1.88 18.96
C ARG A 192 8.09 -1.73 20.46
N SER A 193 7.30 -0.91 21.13
CA SER A 193 7.49 -0.55 22.54
C SER A 193 7.58 -1.76 23.47
N ILE A 194 8.42 -1.65 24.50
CA ILE A 194 8.59 -2.64 25.57
C ILE A 194 8.58 -1.97 26.94
N GLY A 195 8.00 -2.61 27.95
CA GLY A 195 8.00 -2.06 29.30
C GLY A 195 7.28 -2.90 30.34
N ILE A 196 7.16 -2.37 31.56
CA ILE A 196 6.38 -2.99 32.64
C ILE A 196 4.99 -2.36 32.67
N GLU A 197 3.96 -3.19 32.59
CA GLU A 197 2.58 -2.80 32.85
C GLU A 197 2.14 -3.33 34.20
N SER A 198 1.74 -2.42 35.08
CA SER A 198 1.30 -2.72 36.43
C SER A 198 -0.20 -2.56 36.57
N TRP A 199 -0.83 -3.49 37.28
CA TRP A 199 -2.27 -3.46 37.52
C TRP A 199 -2.64 -4.19 38.82
N SER A 200 -3.84 -3.94 39.31
CA SER A 200 -4.40 -4.59 40.50
C SER A 200 -5.80 -5.10 40.20
N SER A 201 -6.21 -6.19 40.83
CA SER A 201 -7.57 -6.76 40.74
C SER A 201 -8.01 -7.26 39.36
N ALA A 202 -8.14 -6.39 38.35
CA ALA A 202 -8.54 -6.73 36.99
C ALA A 202 -8.09 -5.67 35.98
N ARG A 203 -7.86 -6.08 34.73
CA ARG A 203 -7.60 -5.19 33.58
C ARG A 203 -8.42 -5.62 32.36
N ILE A 204 -8.64 -4.70 31.44
CA ILE A 204 -9.18 -5.00 30.11
C ILE A 204 -8.04 -5.64 29.31
N ASP A 205 -8.31 -6.83 28.77
CA ASP A 205 -7.37 -7.53 27.92
C ASP A 205 -7.56 -7.17 26.45
N SER A 206 -8.80 -7.18 25.99
CA SER A 206 -9.16 -6.79 24.63
C SER A 206 -10.60 -6.28 24.56
N VAL A 207 -10.85 -5.43 23.56
CA VAL A 207 -12.19 -4.98 23.16
C VAL A 207 -12.32 -5.15 21.65
N ARG A 208 -13.35 -5.88 21.21
CA ARG A 208 -13.79 -5.90 19.80
C ARG A 208 -15.13 -5.18 19.70
N PRO A 209 -15.17 -3.94 19.18
CA PRO A 209 -16.39 -3.14 19.09
C PRO A 209 -17.11 -3.40 17.76
N LEU A 210 -17.85 -4.51 17.68
CA LEU A 210 -18.54 -4.90 16.45
C LEU A 210 -19.84 -4.12 16.30
N VAL A 211 -20.21 -3.77 15.07
CA VAL A 211 -21.40 -2.96 14.78
C VAL A 211 -22.44 -3.74 13.97
N GLU A 212 -23.70 -3.55 14.32
CA GLU A 212 -24.87 -4.02 13.58
C GLU A 212 -25.76 -2.82 13.20
N LEU A 213 -26.46 -2.90 12.07
CA LEU A 213 -27.44 -1.92 11.61
C LEU A 213 -28.82 -2.55 11.44
N VAL A 214 -29.82 -2.02 12.15
CA VAL A 214 -31.22 -2.47 12.08
C VAL A 214 -32.14 -1.27 11.88
N GLY A 215 -32.68 -1.11 10.66
CA GLY A 215 -33.68 -0.07 10.36
C GLY A 215 -33.23 1.36 10.67
N GLY A 216 -31.94 1.69 10.48
CA GLY A 216 -31.35 3.00 10.79
C GLY A 216 -30.88 3.17 12.24
N THR A 217 -31.12 2.19 13.11
CA THR A 217 -30.53 2.12 14.45
C THR A 217 -29.22 1.33 14.38
N GLY A 218 -28.15 1.87 14.96
CA GLY A 218 -26.90 1.15 15.15
C GLY A 218 -26.85 0.47 16.50
N VAL A 219 -26.33 -0.75 16.54
CA VAL A 219 -26.03 -1.45 17.79
C VAL A 219 -24.53 -1.71 17.82
N LEU A 220 -23.87 -1.22 18.88
CA LEU A 220 -22.49 -1.57 19.17
C LEU A 220 -22.49 -2.77 20.12
N HIS A 221 -21.92 -3.89 19.67
CA HIS A 221 -21.61 -5.06 20.48
C HIS A 221 -20.16 -4.99 20.96
N ALA A 222 -19.94 -4.48 22.17
CA ALA A 222 -18.60 -4.43 22.73
C ALA A 222 -18.25 -5.80 23.35
N HIS A 223 -17.50 -6.63 22.61
CA HIS A 223 -16.94 -7.86 23.15
C HIS A 223 -15.72 -7.52 24.01
N VAL A 224 -15.83 -7.71 25.31
CA VAL A 224 -14.79 -7.36 26.29
C VAL A 224 -14.22 -8.64 26.90
N THR A 225 -12.89 -8.76 26.87
CA THR A 225 -12.14 -9.80 27.60
C THR A 225 -11.42 -9.15 28.77
N LEU A 226 -11.46 -9.79 29.93
CA LEU A 226 -10.81 -9.31 31.15
C LEU A 226 -9.74 -10.30 31.62
N THR A 227 -8.62 -9.77 32.09
CA THR A 227 -7.68 -10.51 32.93
C THR A 227 -7.95 -10.15 34.39
N GLN A 228 -8.12 -11.14 35.27
CA GLN A 228 -8.41 -10.92 36.68
C GLN A 228 -7.41 -11.64 37.59
N GLN A 229 -7.19 -11.06 38.76
CA GLN A 229 -6.44 -11.67 39.84
C GLN A 229 -7.33 -12.61 40.66
N GLY A 230 -6.79 -13.77 41.03
CA GLY A 230 -7.50 -14.76 41.83
C GLY A 230 -8.58 -15.50 41.03
N VAL A 231 -9.68 -15.85 41.70
CA VAL A 231 -10.81 -16.52 41.05
C VAL A 231 -11.62 -15.48 40.27
N PRO A 232 -11.81 -15.65 38.93
CA PRO A 232 -12.61 -14.72 38.14
C PRO A 232 -14.01 -14.55 38.71
N ARG A 233 -14.43 -13.29 38.85
CA ARG A 233 -15.79 -12.90 39.30
C ARG A 233 -16.39 -11.89 38.32
N PRO A 234 -17.72 -11.76 38.24
CA PRO A 234 -18.32 -10.70 37.44
C PRO A 234 -17.82 -9.32 37.88
N ARG A 235 -17.46 -8.45 36.93
CA ARG A 235 -17.00 -7.07 37.15
C ARG A 235 -17.86 -6.08 36.37
N PRO A 236 -18.27 -4.94 36.94
CA PRO A 236 -19.02 -3.93 36.21
C PRO A 236 -18.22 -3.36 35.04
N VAL A 237 -18.84 -3.33 33.85
CA VAL A 237 -18.31 -2.71 32.64
C VAL A 237 -19.35 -1.72 32.09
N THR A 238 -18.90 -0.49 31.83
CA THR A 238 -19.71 0.54 31.18
C THR A 238 -19.12 0.86 29.82
N VAL A 239 -19.96 0.87 28.78
CA VAL A 239 -19.58 1.27 27.43
C VAL A 239 -20.33 2.54 27.09
N ALA A 240 -19.61 3.61 26.78
CA ALA A 240 -20.16 4.87 26.32
C ALA A 240 -19.80 5.07 24.84
N VAL A 241 -20.80 5.40 24.02
CA VAL A 241 -20.64 5.82 22.62
C VAL A 241 -21.04 7.28 22.55
N SER A 242 -20.21 8.14 21.97
CA SER A 242 -20.49 9.57 21.89
C SER A 242 -20.19 10.16 20.54
N ARG A 243 -21.02 11.13 20.15
CA ARG A 243 -20.86 11.93 18.94
C ARG A 243 -21.65 13.22 19.06
N ASP A 244 -21.08 14.33 18.56
CA ASP A 244 -21.76 15.64 18.46
C ASP A 244 -22.39 16.11 19.81
N GLY A 245 -21.77 15.74 20.94
CA GLY A 245 -22.24 16.06 22.29
C GLY A 245 -23.35 15.14 22.84
N ALA A 246 -23.84 14.18 22.06
CA ALA A 246 -24.72 13.12 22.53
C ALA A 246 -23.91 11.92 23.02
N THR A 247 -24.41 11.23 24.05
CA THR A 247 -23.79 10.03 24.63
C THR A 247 -24.85 8.96 24.88
N TRP A 248 -24.58 7.74 24.44
CA TRP A 248 -25.37 6.54 24.70
C TRP A 248 -24.54 5.57 25.52
N THR A 249 -25.16 4.91 26.50
CA THR A 249 -24.42 4.04 27.43
C THR A 249 -25.04 2.67 27.57
N GLY A 250 -24.22 1.63 27.47
CA GLY A 250 -24.53 0.25 27.87
C GLY A 250 -23.80 -0.10 29.17
N ARG A 251 -24.43 -0.94 29.99
CA ARG A 251 -23.83 -1.44 31.23
C ARG A 251 -24.03 -2.94 31.33
N GLY A 252 -23.00 -3.66 31.76
CA GLY A 252 -23.04 -5.09 31.98
C GLY A 252 -22.05 -5.54 33.04
N ALA A 253 -22.02 -6.83 33.33
CA ALA A 253 -21.01 -7.44 34.18
C ALA A 253 -20.27 -8.53 33.40
N VAL A 254 -18.94 -8.48 33.40
CA VAL A 254 -18.08 -9.40 32.64
C VAL A 254 -17.22 -10.20 33.61
N THR A 255 -17.17 -11.51 33.44
CA THR A 255 -16.28 -12.39 34.24
C THR A 255 -14.94 -12.54 33.54
N THR A 256 -14.85 -13.38 32.50
CA THR A 256 -13.63 -13.53 31.70
C THR A 256 -13.81 -12.90 30.33
N SER A 257 -14.95 -13.15 29.71
CA SER A 257 -15.38 -12.51 28.48
C SER A 257 -16.89 -12.25 28.53
N GLY A 258 -17.35 -11.23 27.80
CA GLY A 258 -18.75 -10.87 27.74
C GLY A 258 -19.02 -9.81 26.68
N VAL A 259 -20.29 -9.55 26.41
CA VAL A 259 -20.72 -8.53 25.46
C VAL A 259 -21.55 -7.49 26.21
N VAL A 260 -21.26 -6.21 25.97
CA VAL A 260 -22.07 -5.09 26.45
C VAL A 260 -22.58 -4.32 25.24
N ASP A 261 -23.90 -4.27 25.09
CA ASP A 261 -24.54 -3.64 23.94
C ASP A 261 -24.85 -2.17 24.21
N VAL A 262 -24.64 -1.32 23.20
CA VAL A 262 -25.07 0.07 23.20
C VAL A 262 -25.93 0.32 21.95
N VAL A 263 -27.17 0.73 22.17
CA VAL A 263 -28.10 1.09 21.08
C VAL A 263 -27.99 2.59 20.80
N VAL A 264 -27.70 2.92 19.55
CA VAL A 264 -27.60 4.29 19.04
C VAL A 264 -28.71 4.50 17.99
N PRO A 265 -29.78 5.23 18.33
CA PRO A 265 -30.85 5.52 17.36
C PRO A 265 -30.36 6.49 16.27
N ASP A 266 -30.93 6.36 15.08
CA ASP A 266 -30.73 7.28 13.95
C ASP A 266 -29.25 7.57 13.64
N VAL A 267 -28.45 6.51 13.49
CA VAL A 267 -27.00 6.67 13.25
C VAL A 267 -26.72 7.36 11.94
N ARG A 268 -25.80 8.32 11.98
CA ARG A 268 -25.03 8.74 10.80
C ARG A 268 -24.06 7.63 10.44
N LEU A 269 -24.15 7.14 9.21
CA LEU A 269 -23.36 6.02 8.70
C LEU A 269 -21.96 6.47 8.30
N TRP A 270 -20.97 5.62 8.57
CA TRP A 270 -19.66 5.78 7.96
C TRP A 270 -19.75 5.44 6.47
N TRP A 271 -19.31 6.36 5.61
CA TRP A 271 -19.23 6.16 4.17
C TRP A 271 -17.78 6.21 3.67
N PRO A 272 -17.42 5.40 2.67
CA PRO A 272 -16.15 5.58 1.97
C PRO A 272 -16.16 6.87 1.16
N ARG A 273 -14.95 7.35 0.85
CA ARG A 273 -14.73 8.56 0.05
C ARG A 273 -15.46 8.47 -1.28
N GLY A 274 -16.23 9.52 -1.56
CA GLY A 274 -17.07 9.62 -2.75
C GLY A 274 -18.49 9.12 -2.56
N HIS A 275 -18.84 8.50 -1.43
CA HIS A 275 -20.20 7.98 -1.15
C HIS A 275 -20.91 8.65 0.02
N GLY A 276 -20.23 9.53 0.74
CA GLY A 276 -20.77 10.31 1.86
C GLY A 276 -19.65 10.73 2.82
N GLU A 277 -20.04 11.20 4.00
CA GLU A 277 -19.09 11.54 5.05
C GLU A 277 -18.65 10.27 5.83
N PRO A 278 -17.36 10.13 6.18
CA PRO A 278 -16.83 9.02 6.96
C PRO A 278 -17.13 9.22 8.46
N ASP A 279 -18.42 9.15 8.83
CA ASP A 279 -18.88 9.46 10.18
C ASP A 279 -18.36 8.49 11.25
N LEU A 280 -17.66 9.03 12.26
CA LEU A 280 -17.09 8.30 13.40
C LEU A 280 -17.78 8.64 14.74
N TYR A 281 -17.70 7.71 15.69
CA TYR A 281 -18.22 7.83 17.06
C TYR A 281 -17.13 7.39 18.05
N ASP A 282 -16.90 8.19 19.08
CA ASP A 282 -15.96 7.86 20.15
C ASP A 282 -16.56 6.80 21.07
N VAL A 283 -15.81 5.73 21.34
CA VAL A 283 -16.19 4.67 22.27
C VAL A 283 -15.25 4.68 23.46
N VAL A 284 -15.82 4.60 24.67
CA VAL A 284 -15.09 4.43 25.92
C VAL A 284 -15.64 3.22 26.65
N VAL A 285 -14.82 2.20 26.85
CA VAL A 285 -15.13 1.04 27.71
C VAL A 285 -14.41 1.24 29.03
N THR A 286 -15.15 1.22 30.13
CA THR A 286 -14.64 1.46 31.48
C THR A 286 -14.90 0.24 32.35
N LEU A 287 -13.85 -0.29 32.98
CA LEU A 287 -13.89 -1.38 33.95
C LEU A 287 -13.86 -0.82 35.37
N ALA A 288 -14.79 -1.22 36.23
CA ALA A 288 -14.83 -0.81 37.63
C ALA A 288 -14.64 -2.00 38.60
N ASP A 289 -14.32 -1.70 39.86
CA ASP A 289 -14.31 -2.70 40.93
C ASP A 289 -15.74 -2.92 41.48
N ASP A 290 -15.97 -4.06 42.14
CA ASP A 290 -17.26 -4.38 42.73
C ASP A 290 -17.58 -3.44 43.91
N GLY A 291 -18.78 -2.82 43.87
CA GLY A 291 -19.41 -2.22 45.05
C GLY A 291 -19.20 -0.73 45.27
N ASP A 292 -18.58 -0.02 44.33
CA ASP A 292 -18.47 1.44 44.39
C ASP A 292 -18.54 2.06 42.98
N ASP A 293 -19.75 2.45 42.55
CA ASP A 293 -19.98 3.11 41.25
C ASP A 293 -19.30 4.50 41.16
N ASP A 294 -18.86 5.07 42.29
CA ASP A 294 -18.18 6.38 42.37
C ASP A 294 -16.64 6.24 42.46
N ALA A 295 -16.09 5.02 42.51
CA ALA A 295 -14.64 4.78 42.54
C ALA A 295 -13.99 5.04 41.18
N ALA A 296 -12.68 5.35 41.20
CA ALA A 296 -11.88 5.45 39.98
C ALA A 296 -11.90 4.11 39.21
N PRO A 297 -11.97 4.13 37.87
CA PRO A 297 -12.00 2.91 37.09
C PRO A 297 -10.70 2.12 37.24
N LEU A 298 -10.80 0.79 37.25
CA LEU A 298 -9.65 -0.11 37.24
C LEU A 298 -8.89 -0.01 35.93
N ASP A 299 -9.61 0.16 34.82
CA ASP A 299 -9.02 0.28 33.48
C ASP A 299 -10.02 0.93 32.51
N ALA A 300 -9.50 1.49 31.41
CA ALA A 300 -10.32 2.04 30.34
C ALA A 300 -9.71 1.83 28.95
N TRP A 301 -10.56 1.47 27.99
CA TRP A 301 -10.22 1.36 26.58
C TRP A 301 -10.97 2.42 25.76
N ARG A 302 -10.31 3.00 24.75
CA ARG A 302 -10.86 4.08 23.93
C ARG A 302 -10.51 3.88 22.46
N HIS A 303 -11.50 4.06 21.58
CA HIS A 303 -11.28 4.08 20.12
C HIS A 303 -12.50 4.68 19.40
N ALA A 304 -12.34 5.09 18.15
CA ALA A 304 -13.43 5.61 17.32
C ALA A 304 -13.93 4.55 16.33
N ILE A 305 -15.25 4.34 16.28
CA ILE A 305 -15.89 3.39 15.36
C ILE A 305 -16.72 4.10 14.28
N GLY A 306 -17.06 3.37 13.21
CA GLY A 306 -18.03 3.80 12.21
C GLY A 306 -19.14 2.76 12.04
N PHE A 307 -20.40 3.20 12.03
CA PHE A 307 -21.53 2.32 11.75
C PHE A 307 -21.70 2.15 10.24
N ARG A 308 -21.51 0.93 9.74
CA ARG A 308 -21.65 0.58 8.32
C ARG A 308 -21.86 -0.93 8.13
N THR A 309 -22.52 -1.31 7.03
CA THR A 309 -22.48 -2.68 6.51
C THR A 309 -21.50 -2.81 5.36
N VAL A 310 -20.91 -3.99 5.19
CA VAL A 310 -20.00 -4.31 4.10
C VAL A 310 -20.32 -5.71 3.57
N GLU A 311 -20.36 -5.86 2.25
CA GLU A 311 -20.55 -7.14 1.58
C GLU A 311 -19.74 -7.20 0.27
N ILE A 312 -19.34 -8.41 -0.13
CA ILE A 312 -18.86 -8.68 -1.49
C ILE A 312 -19.95 -9.50 -2.18
N ASP A 313 -20.52 -8.97 -3.26
CA ASP A 313 -21.46 -9.70 -4.09
C ASP A 313 -20.70 -10.58 -5.09
N THR A 314 -20.80 -11.89 -4.88
CA THR A 314 -20.32 -12.93 -5.80
C THR A 314 -21.48 -13.79 -6.32
N THR A 315 -22.67 -13.21 -6.51
CA THR A 315 -23.83 -13.90 -7.08
C THR A 315 -23.62 -14.09 -8.58
N PRO A 316 -23.59 -15.33 -9.12
CA PRO A 316 -23.34 -15.56 -10.53
C PRO A 316 -24.33 -14.83 -11.46
N ASP A 317 -23.83 -14.38 -12.61
CA ASP A 317 -24.59 -13.76 -13.69
C ASP A 317 -24.17 -14.32 -15.06
N ASP A 318 -24.69 -13.74 -16.16
CA ASP A 318 -24.41 -14.21 -17.52
C ASP A 318 -22.92 -14.11 -17.92
N ALA A 319 -22.12 -13.33 -17.18
CA ALA A 319 -20.70 -13.12 -17.44
C ALA A 319 -19.78 -13.88 -16.46
N GLY A 320 -20.32 -14.84 -15.69
CA GLY A 320 -19.58 -15.63 -14.71
C GLY A 320 -19.94 -15.23 -13.27
N THR A 321 -18.95 -14.91 -12.45
CA THR A 321 -19.20 -14.52 -11.06
C THR A 321 -18.55 -13.18 -10.72
N PRO A 322 -19.32 -12.13 -10.41
CA PRO A 322 -18.78 -10.82 -10.08
C PRO A 322 -17.94 -10.83 -8.80
N PHE A 323 -17.25 -9.70 -8.60
CA PHE A 323 -16.69 -9.30 -7.32
C PHE A 323 -17.08 -7.83 -7.12
N VAL A 324 -18.24 -7.57 -6.52
CA VAL A 324 -18.70 -6.18 -6.27
C VAL A 324 -18.64 -5.87 -4.78
N LEU A 325 -17.82 -4.89 -4.40
CA LEU A 325 -17.83 -4.35 -3.05
C LEU A 325 -19.05 -3.45 -2.85
N ARG A 326 -19.85 -3.72 -1.82
CA ARG A 326 -20.94 -2.82 -1.40
C ARG A 326 -20.73 -2.35 0.03
N VAL A 327 -20.96 -1.07 0.24
CA VAL A 327 -20.98 -0.46 1.57
C VAL A 327 -22.34 0.19 1.79
N ASN A 328 -22.99 -0.13 2.91
CA ASN A 328 -24.35 0.34 3.23
C ASN A 328 -25.37 0.06 2.10
N GLY A 329 -25.22 -1.08 1.42
CA GLY A 329 -26.07 -1.50 0.30
C GLY A 329 -25.86 -0.74 -1.01
N ARG A 330 -24.76 0.01 -1.16
CA ARG A 330 -24.39 0.70 -2.41
C ARG A 330 -23.11 0.12 -3.00
N ASP A 331 -23.14 -0.16 -4.30
CA ASP A 331 -21.96 -0.58 -5.07
C ASP A 331 -20.87 0.50 -5.01
N VAL A 332 -19.63 0.06 -4.83
CA VAL A 332 -18.44 0.90 -4.83
C VAL A 332 -17.59 0.55 -6.04
N GLU A 333 -17.43 1.50 -6.96
CA GLU A 333 -16.38 1.42 -7.98
C GLU A 333 -15.02 1.56 -7.29
N VAL A 334 -14.24 0.48 -7.29
CA VAL A 334 -12.95 0.43 -6.60
C VAL A 334 -11.85 1.00 -7.49
N ARG A 335 -11.22 2.05 -7.00
CA ARG A 335 -10.03 2.68 -7.60
C ARG A 335 -8.93 2.53 -6.58
N GLY A 336 -8.09 1.52 -6.77
CA GLY A 336 -7.21 1.03 -5.72
C GLY A 336 -5.73 1.11 -6.06
N ALA A 337 -4.91 0.97 -5.03
CA ALA A 337 -3.50 0.65 -5.16
C ALA A 337 -3.08 -0.37 -4.07
N ASN A 338 -2.06 -1.16 -4.35
CA ASN A 338 -1.40 -2.02 -3.38
C ASN A 338 -0.45 -1.19 -2.51
N TRP A 339 -0.52 -1.42 -1.20
CA TRP A 339 0.30 -0.84 -0.15
C TRP A 339 1.32 -1.88 0.32
N ILE A 340 2.59 -1.50 0.23
CA ILE A 340 3.72 -2.25 0.79
C ILE A 340 4.30 -1.49 1.99
N PRO A 341 5.20 -2.07 2.82
CA PRO A 341 5.90 -1.32 3.85
C PRO A 341 6.52 -0.03 3.27
N ASP A 342 6.40 1.09 3.98
CA ASP A 342 6.83 2.39 3.46
C ASP A 342 8.31 2.73 3.73
N ASP A 343 9.03 1.83 4.41
CA ASP A 343 10.49 1.85 4.61
C ASP A 343 10.96 0.42 4.95
N ALA A 344 12.11 -0.02 4.42
CA ALA A 344 12.71 -1.31 4.79
C ALA A 344 13.04 -1.38 6.30
N PHE A 345 13.32 -0.23 6.93
CA PHE A 345 13.45 -0.05 8.37
C PHE A 345 12.19 0.60 8.93
N VAL A 346 11.16 -0.22 9.13
CA VAL A 346 9.78 0.19 9.47
C VAL A 346 9.64 1.10 10.70
N THR A 347 10.64 1.18 11.58
CA THR A 347 10.67 2.12 12.72
C THR A 347 10.97 3.57 12.32
N ARG A 348 11.38 3.82 11.07
CA ARG A 348 11.49 5.18 10.49
C ARG A 348 10.14 5.75 10.05
N VAL A 349 9.10 4.91 9.91
CA VAL A 349 7.78 5.35 9.47
C VAL A 349 7.02 5.97 10.63
N ASP A 350 6.73 7.26 10.53
CA ASP A 350 5.94 7.99 11.51
C ASP A 350 4.54 8.33 10.99
N ARG A 351 3.68 8.79 11.90
CA ARG A 351 2.32 9.24 11.56
C ARG A 351 2.29 10.28 10.45
N ALA A 352 3.25 11.22 10.45
CA ALA A 352 3.25 12.33 9.49
C ALA A 352 3.53 11.83 8.07
N ARG A 353 4.41 10.85 7.92
CA ARG A 353 4.67 10.14 6.66
C ARG A 353 3.42 9.38 6.21
N LEU A 354 2.76 8.62 7.09
CA LEU A 354 1.49 7.94 6.77
C LEU A 354 0.40 8.93 6.34
N GLU A 355 0.28 10.09 7.00
CA GLU A 355 -0.66 11.15 6.61
C GLU A 355 -0.40 11.66 5.20
N ARG A 356 0.87 11.92 4.84
CA ARG A 356 1.25 12.35 3.48
C ARG A 356 1.00 11.26 2.43
N ARG A 357 1.31 10.00 2.74
CA ARG A 357 1.06 8.86 1.84
C ARG A 357 -0.43 8.60 1.58
N ILE A 358 -1.26 8.73 2.61
CA ILE A 358 -2.73 8.63 2.46
C ILE A 358 -3.27 9.85 1.70
N ALA A 359 -2.69 11.03 1.90
CA ALA A 359 -2.99 12.19 1.07
C ALA A 359 -2.64 11.91 -0.41
N ASP A 360 -1.49 11.33 -0.72
CA ASP A 360 -1.12 10.92 -2.09
C ASP A 360 -2.15 9.97 -2.70
N ALA A 361 -2.65 8.99 -1.95
CA ALA A 361 -3.71 8.10 -2.44
C ALA A 361 -5.00 8.88 -2.73
N THR A 362 -5.49 9.65 -1.76
CA THR A 362 -6.78 10.35 -1.89
C THR A 362 -6.76 11.44 -2.96
N GLU A 363 -5.65 12.17 -3.09
CA GLU A 363 -5.44 13.18 -4.13
C GLU A 363 -5.32 12.56 -5.53
N ALA A 364 -4.94 11.28 -5.65
CA ALA A 364 -4.99 10.50 -6.88
C ALA A 364 -6.36 9.83 -7.13
N ASN A 365 -7.40 10.22 -6.39
CA ASN A 365 -8.75 9.64 -6.45
C ASN A 365 -8.82 8.14 -6.08
N ILE A 366 -7.79 7.60 -5.41
CA ILE A 366 -7.80 6.24 -4.88
C ILE A 366 -8.74 6.20 -3.66
N ASN A 367 -9.60 5.19 -3.62
CA ASN A 367 -10.54 4.95 -2.53
C ASN A 367 -10.32 3.61 -1.80
N LEU A 368 -9.36 2.79 -2.24
CA LEU A 368 -8.98 1.54 -1.58
C LEU A 368 -7.46 1.35 -1.56
N LEU A 369 -6.92 0.99 -0.40
CA LEU A 369 -5.55 0.49 -0.25
C LEU A 369 -5.58 -0.99 0.15
N ARG A 370 -4.89 -1.82 -0.63
CA ARG A 370 -4.68 -3.23 -0.28
C ARG A 370 -3.36 -3.38 0.45
N VAL A 371 -3.41 -3.69 1.75
CA VAL A 371 -2.22 -4.02 2.55
C VAL A 371 -1.78 -5.43 2.16
N TRP A 372 -0.72 -5.50 1.36
CA TRP A 372 -0.26 -6.72 0.71
C TRP A 372 0.45 -7.70 1.68
N GLY A 373 0.22 -9.00 1.46
CA GLY A 373 0.54 -10.07 2.42
C GLY A 373 2.02 -10.41 2.69
N GLY A 374 3.00 -9.84 2.00
CA GLY A 374 4.42 -10.06 2.37
C GLY A 374 5.03 -8.90 3.16
N GLY A 375 4.23 -7.87 3.49
CA GLY A 375 4.63 -6.76 4.34
C GLY A 375 4.29 -7.01 5.81
N LEU A 376 3.54 -6.08 6.41
CA LEU A 376 3.12 -6.09 7.81
C LEU A 376 1.62 -5.86 7.92
N TYR A 377 1.03 -6.32 9.03
CA TYR A 377 -0.19 -5.67 9.50
C TYR A 377 0.23 -4.28 9.96
N GLU A 378 -0.29 -3.25 9.31
CA GLU A 378 0.13 -1.88 9.52
C GLU A 378 -0.11 -1.40 10.97
N SER A 379 0.46 -0.23 11.27
CA SER A 379 0.22 0.51 12.51
C SER A 379 -1.26 0.86 12.67
N ASP A 380 -1.74 0.96 13.92
CA ASP A 380 -3.11 1.44 14.20
C ASP A 380 -3.34 2.84 13.61
N GLU A 381 -2.29 3.66 13.53
CA GLU A 381 -2.34 4.99 12.91
C GLU A 381 -2.74 4.93 11.43
N PHE A 382 -2.17 4.02 10.64
CA PHE A 382 -2.57 3.84 9.24
C PHE A 382 -4.08 3.58 9.09
N TYR A 383 -4.63 2.64 9.87
CA TYR A 383 -6.07 2.31 9.76
C TYR A 383 -6.97 3.43 10.31
N ASP A 384 -6.53 4.16 11.34
CA ASP A 384 -7.23 5.34 11.87
C ASP A 384 -7.27 6.49 10.85
N LEU A 385 -6.15 6.73 10.16
CA LEU A 385 -6.07 7.69 9.06
C LEU A 385 -7.01 7.27 7.91
N CYS A 386 -6.95 6.02 7.46
CA CYS A 386 -7.86 5.51 6.43
C CYS A 386 -9.34 5.61 6.86
N SER A 387 -9.65 5.31 8.12
CA SER A 387 -11.01 5.43 8.67
C SER A 387 -11.53 6.87 8.64
N ARG A 388 -10.67 7.84 8.99
CA ARG A 388 -11.03 9.26 8.97
C ARG A 388 -11.15 9.81 7.55
N GLU A 389 -10.28 9.37 6.64
CA GLU A 389 -10.24 9.84 5.25
C GLU A 389 -11.20 9.08 4.33
N GLY A 390 -11.98 8.12 4.86
CA GLY A 390 -12.90 7.30 4.07
C GLY A 390 -12.21 6.38 3.07
N VAL A 391 -10.92 6.05 3.28
CA VAL A 391 -10.16 5.13 2.43
C VAL A 391 -10.43 3.71 2.89
N LEU A 392 -10.92 2.87 1.98
CA LEU A 392 -11.18 1.46 2.23
C LEU A 392 -9.87 0.68 2.36
N VAL A 393 -9.85 -0.31 3.24
CA VAL A 393 -8.69 -1.19 3.43
C VAL A 393 -9.09 -2.63 3.14
N TRP A 394 -8.35 -3.23 2.21
CA TRP A 394 -8.29 -4.68 2.01
C TRP A 394 -7.05 -5.18 2.77
N GLN A 395 -7.23 -6.11 3.71
CA GLN A 395 -6.13 -6.66 4.51
C GLN A 395 -5.84 -8.12 4.13
N ASP A 396 -4.64 -8.37 3.62
CA ASP A 396 -4.12 -9.74 3.53
C ASP A 396 -3.63 -10.23 4.90
N PHE A 397 -3.81 -11.51 5.24
CA PHE A 397 -2.94 -12.16 6.21
C PHE A 397 -1.52 -12.24 5.65
N LEU A 398 -0.51 -12.23 6.53
CA LEU A 398 0.89 -12.05 6.12
C LEU A 398 1.53 -13.33 5.53
N LEU A 399 0.98 -13.79 4.42
CA LEU A 399 1.40 -14.94 3.65
C LEU A 399 1.42 -14.55 2.17
N ALA A 400 2.58 -14.64 1.51
CA ALA A 400 2.75 -14.21 0.12
C ALA A 400 3.75 -15.07 -0.64
N CYS A 401 3.41 -15.41 -1.89
CA CYS A 401 4.25 -16.05 -2.90
C CYS A 401 5.10 -17.26 -2.42
N ALA A 402 4.61 -18.01 -1.44
CA ALA A 402 5.28 -19.17 -0.88
C ALA A 402 4.31 -20.23 -0.34
N ALA A 403 4.79 -21.47 -0.28
CA ALA A 403 4.12 -22.55 0.41
C ALA A 403 4.48 -22.49 1.91
N TYR A 404 3.46 -22.45 2.78
CA TYR A 404 3.65 -22.40 4.22
C TYR A 404 3.36 -23.76 4.86
N ALA A 405 4.24 -24.21 5.75
CA ALA A 405 4.06 -25.43 6.53
C ALA A 405 2.77 -25.35 7.37
N GLU A 406 2.03 -26.45 7.50
CA GLU A 406 0.82 -26.56 8.34
C GLU A 406 1.04 -27.38 9.62
N GLU A 407 2.30 -27.76 9.86
CA GLU A 407 2.73 -28.46 11.05
C GLU A 407 2.71 -27.54 12.29
N ASP A 408 2.48 -28.13 13.46
CA ASP A 408 2.28 -27.44 14.75
C ASP A 408 3.30 -26.34 15.05
N TRP A 409 4.54 -26.48 14.60
CA TRP A 409 5.63 -25.53 14.86
C TRP A 409 5.42 -24.18 14.18
N LEU A 410 4.71 -24.13 13.04
CA LEU A 410 4.35 -22.90 12.34
C LEU A 410 2.88 -22.56 12.55
N ALA A 411 2.01 -23.57 12.53
CA ALA A 411 0.56 -23.40 12.59
C ALA A 411 0.10 -22.70 13.87
N ARG A 412 0.72 -23.00 15.03
CA ARG A 412 0.38 -22.35 16.30
C ARG A 412 0.73 -20.86 16.31
N GLU A 413 1.83 -20.48 15.66
CA GLU A 413 2.24 -19.08 15.54
C GLU A 413 1.34 -18.32 14.56
N ILE A 414 0.98 -18.93 13.43
CA ILE A 414 0.03 -18.35 12.46
C ILE A 414 -1.35 -18.17 13.08
N GLU A 415 -1.88 -19.17 13.80
CA GLU A 415 -3.20 -19.06 14.44
C GLU A 415 -3.20 -17.95 15.51
N ALA A 416 -2.17 -17.91 16.36
CA ALA A 416 -2.06 -16.90 17.41
C ALA A 416 -1.93 -15.47 16.83
N GLU A 417 -1.09 -15.31 15.81
CA GLU A 417 -0.94 -14.07 15.04
C GLU A 417 -2.27 -13.62 14.43
N ALA A 418 -2.97 -14.52 13.73
CA ALA A 418 -4.23 -14.20 13.07
C ALA A 418 -5.32 -13.76 14.08
N ARG A 419 -5.43 -14.45 15.22
CA ARG A 419 -6.38 -14.08 16.29
C ARG A 419 -6.07 -12.69 16.87
N GLU A 420 -4.79 -12.39 17.07
CA GLU A 420 -4.35 -11.09 17.57
C GLU A 420 -4.62 -9.97 16.55
N ALA A 421 -4.26 -10.19 15.29
CA ALA A 421 -4.48 -9.24 14.20
C ALA A 421 -5.98 -8.95 13.98
N VAL A 422 -6.83 -9.98 13.92
CA VAL A 422 -8.28 -9.80 13.77
C VAL A 422 -8.86 -9.05 14.96
N THR A 423 -8.46 -9.40 16.18
CA THR A 423 -8.91 -8.69 17.39
C THR A 423 -8.50 -7.21 17.33
N ARG A 424 -7.23 -6.92 17.02
CA ARG A 424 -6.69 -5.56 16.96
C ARG A 424 -7.37 -4.70 15.90
N LEU A 425 -7.60 -5.26 14.71
CA LEU A 425 -8.03 -4.51 13.53
C LEU A 425 -9.56 -4.42 13.36
N SER A 426 -10.33 -5.28 14.02
CA SER A 426 -11.81 -5.33 13.91
C SER A 426 -12.51 -3.99 14.23
N LYS A 427 -11.86 -3.10 15.00
CA LYS A 427 -12.37 -1.78 15.40
C LYS A 427 -12.40 -0.74 14.28
N HIS A 428 -11.60 -0.89 13.22
CA HIS A 428 -11.47 0.15 12.19
C HIS A 428 -12.55 0.03 11.10
N PRO A 429 -13.40 1.06 10.90
CA PRO A 429 -14.46 0.99 9.89
C PRO A 429 -13.94 0.93 8.46
N SER A 430 -12.72 1.46 8.18
CA SER A 430 -12.06 1.39 6.88
C SER A 430 -11.76 -0.03 6.40
N LEU A 431 -11.50 -0.95 7.33
CA LEU A 431 -11.27 -2.35 6.98
C LEU A 431 -12.57 -2.97 6.45
N VAL A 432 -12.55 -3.40 5.19
CA VAL A 432 -13.73 -3.90 4.48
C VAL A 432 -13.58 -5.31 3.94
N LEU A 433 -12.36 -5.86 3.91
CA LEU A 433 -12.11 -7.20 3.40
C LEU A 433 -10.89 -7.81 4.06
N TRP A 434 -11.03 -9.08 4.46
CA TRP A 434 -9.90 -9.94 4.82
C TRP A 434 -9.57 -10.89 3.67
N CYS A 435 -8.28 -11.09 3.41
CA CYS A 435 -7.79 -11.99 2.37
C CYS A 435 -6.75 -12.95 2.93
N GLY A 436 -6.84 -14.25 2.59
CA GLY A 436 -6.00 -15.29 3.18
C GLY A 436 -4.51 -15.23 2.84
N ASN A 437 -4.14 -14.73 1.65
CA ASN A 437 -2.77 -14.63 1.16
C ASN A 437 -2.67 -13.84 -0.14
N ASN A 438 -1.45 -13.46 -0.49
CA ASN A 438 -1.08 -13.08 -1.85
C ASN A 438 -0.59 -14.30 -2.65
N GLU A 439 -1.27 -14.61 -3.75
CA GLU A 439 -0.89 -15.52 -4.83
C GLU A 439 -0.59 -16.98 -4.46
N ASN A 440 -0.68 -17.40 -3.19
CA ASN A 440 -0.31 -18.77 -2.79
C ASN A 440 -1.25 -19.80 -3.40
N VAL A 441 -2.56 -19.51 -3.46
CA VAL A 441 -3.54 -20.40 -4.11
C VAL A 441 -3.25 -20.49 -5.61
N TRP A 442 -2.88 -19.39 -6.24
CA TRP A 442 -2.54 -19.36 -7.67
C TRP A 442 -1.23 -20.08 -7.96
N GLY A 443 -0.19 -19.83 -7.17
CA GLY A 443 1.09 -20.53 -7.24
C GLY A 443 0.94 -22.03 -7.08
N TYR A 444 0.11 -22.47 -6.13
CA TYR A 444 -0.19 -23.89 -5.97
C TYR A 444 -0.81 -24.53 -7.21
N VAL A 445 -1.70 -23.80 -7.90
CA VAL A 445 -2.43 -24.32 -9.06
C VAL A 445 -1.61 -24.24 -10.34
N GLU A 446 -0.88 -23.15 -10.58
CA GLU A 446 -0.32 -22.82 -11.90
C GLU A 446 1.21 -22.63 -11.94
N TRP A 447 1.90 -22.44 -10.81
CA TRP A 447 3.37 -22.24 -10.79
C TRP A 447 4.14 -23.55 -10.54
N GLY A 448 3.50 -24.70 -10.71
CA GLY A 448 4.15 -26.02 -10.63
C GLY A 448 4.37 -26.55 -9.21
N TRP A 449 3.88 -25.88 -8.15
CA TRP A 449 4.16 -26.26 -6.76
C TRP A 449 3.73 -27.69 -6.43
N ARG A 450 2.61 -28.17 -6.97
CA ARG A 450 2.10 -29.52 -6.72
C ARG A 450 3.14 -30.62 -6.92
N ALA A 451 3.95 -30.50 -7.97
CA ALA A 451 5.01 -31.45 -8.25
C ALA A 451 6.16 -31.32 -7.25
N GLN A 452 6.57 -30.08 -6.93
CA GLN A 452 7.65 -29.81 -5.99
C GLN A 452 7.31 -30.21 -4.54
N LEU A 453 6.08 -29.95 -4.11
CA LEU A 453 5.61 -30.24 -2.76
C LEU A 453 5.41 -31.73 -2.50
N ALA A 454 5.18 -32.54 -3.54
CA ALA A 454 5.00 -33.99 -3.44
C ALA A 454 3.98 -34.42 -2.35
N GLY A 455 2.91 -33.64 -2.15
CA GLY A 455 1.87 -33.88 -1.14
C GLY A 455 2.12 -33.27 0.24
N ARG A 456 3.21 -32.51 0.42
CA ARG A 456 3.42 -31.65 1.60
C ARG A 456 2.36 -30.56 1.69
N THR A 457 2.15 -30.08 2.91
CA THR A 457 1.30 -28.94 3.25
C THR A 457 1.85 -27.65 2.62
N TRP A 458 0.99 -26.66 2.38
CA TRP A 458 1.39 -25.41 1.71
C TRP A 458 0.61 -24.17 2.16
N GLY A 459 -0.26 -24.33 3.16
CA GLY A 459 -1.06 -23.26 3.76
C GLY A 459 -2.55 -23.35 3.41
N ALA A 460 -2.98 -24.36 2.65
CA ALA A 460 -4.38 -24.57 2.30
C ALA A 460 -5.28 -24.56 3.54
N GLY A 461 -4.88 -25.28 4.61
CA GLY A 461 -5.62 -25.30 5.87
C GLY A 461 -5.79 -23.92 6.52
N TYR A 462 -4.83 -23.01 6.32
CA TYR A 462 -4.95 -21.63 6.81
C TYR A 462 -6.03 -20.87 6.04
N TYR A 463 -5.90 -20.85 4.71
CA TYR A 463 -6.74 -20.04 3.83
C TYR A 463 -8.20 -20.50 3.78
N PHE A 464 -8.42 -21.79 3.96
CA PHE A 464 -9.71 -22.41 3.69
C PHE A 464 -10.46 -22.86 4.95
N GLU A 465 -9.80 -22.92 6.10
CA GLU A 465 -10.37 -23.44 7.33
C GLU A 465 -10.04 -22.53 8.53
N THR A 466 -8.75 -22.31 8.81
CA THR A 466 -8.30 -21.60 10.03
C THR A 466 -8.71 -20.14 10.04
N PHE A 467 -8.37 -19.35 9.00
CA PHE A 467 -8.71 -17.93 8.97
C PHE A 467 -10.23 -17.69 8.88
N PRO A 468 -11.00 -18.40 8.03
CA PRO A 468 -12.47 -18.32 8.07
C PRO A 468 -13.06 -18.62 9.45
N ALA A 469 -12.55 -19.64 10.17
CA ALA A 469 -13.03 -19.98 11.49
C ALA A 469 -12.74 -18.88 12.52
N ILE A 470 -11.53 -18.30 12.48
CA ILE A 470 -11.14 -17.18 13.34
C ILE A 470 -12.03 -15.95 13.05
N LEU A 471 -12.27 -15.63 11.78
CA LEU A 471 -13.11 -14.49 11.41
C LEU A 471 -14.58 -14.70 11.83
N ALA A 472 -15.13 -15.90 11.63
CA ALA A 472 -16.48 -16.22 12.09
C ALA A 472 -16.62 -16.08 13.62
N GLU A 473 -15.56 -16.36 14.38
CA GLU A 473 -15.53 -16.22 15.83
C GLU A 473 -15.32 -14.76 16.29
N LEU A 474 -14.40 -14.03 15.66
CA LEU A 474 -13.87 -12.76 16.20
C LEU A 474 -14.34 -11.52 15.45
N ASP A 475 -14.61 -11.61 14.15
CA ASP A 475 -15.06 -10.50 13.29
C ASP A 475 -16.00 -10.98 12.16
N PRO A 476 -17.22 -11.45 12.48
CA PRO A 476 -18.19 -11.92 11.49
C PRO A 476 -18.82 -10.77 10.66
N THR A 477 -18.38 -9.52 10.85
CA THR A 477 -18.99 -8.33 10.23
C THR A 477 -18.37 -7.96 8.88
N ARG A 478 -17.36 -8.71 8.43
CA ARG A 478 -16.61 -8.43 7.21
C ARG A 478 -16.52 -9.67 6.31
N PRO A 479 -16.50 -9.48 4.99
CA PRO A 479 -16.27 -10.54 4.03
C PRO A 479 -14.83 -11.07 4.10
N TYR A 480 -14.65 -12.30 3.61
CA TYR A 480 -13.36 -12.99 3.51
C TYR A 480 -13.20 -13.64 2.14
N ILE A 481 -11.99 -13.57 1.58
CA ILE A 481 -11.56 -14.41 0.45
C ILE A 481 -10.31 -15.21 0.79
N PRO A 482 -10.16 -16.46 0.29
CA PRO A 482 -9.04 -17.33 0.63
C PRO A 482 -7.69 -16.91 0.02
N GLY A 483 -7.64 -16.00 -0.93
CA GLY A 483 -6.40 -15.50 -1.53
C GLY A 483 -6.68 -14.41 -2.56
N SER A 484 -5.63 -13.78 -3.08
CA SER A 484 -5.69 -12.89 -4.25
C SER A 484 -4.63 -13.34 -5.25
N PRO A 485 -4.98 -13.69 -6.51
CA PRO A 485 -6.32 -13.66 -7.09
C PRO A 485 -7.24 -14.77 -6.55
N PHE A 486 -8.54 -14.65 -6.83
CA PHE A 486 -9.56 -15.56 -6.30
C PHE A 486 -10.71 -15.80 -7.27
N SER A 487 -11.14 -17.07 -7.35
CA SER A 487 -12.43 -17.45 -7.91
C SER A 487 -13.32 -18.13 -6.86
N PRO A 488 -14.64 -17.88 -6.84
CA PRO A 488 -15.57 -18.40 -5.81
C PRO A 488 -15.64 -19.92 -5.64
N SER A 489 -15.25 -20.68 -6.66
CA SER A 489 -15.21 -22.14 -6.64
C SER A 489 -13.79 -22.67 -6.70
N ARG A 490 -13.45 -23.60 -5.80
CA ARG A 490 -12.15 -24.30 -5.80
C ARG A 490 -11.94 -25.22 -7.01
N LEU A 491 -12.97 -25.44 -7.83
CA LEU A 491 -12.88 -26.21 -9.07
C LEU A 491 -12.40 -25.36 -10.25
N MET A 492 -12.30 -24.05 -10.07
CA MET A 492 -11.85 -23.10 -11.09
C MET A 492 -10.39 -22.72 -10.85
N THR A 493 -9.71 -22.23 -11.90
CA THR A 493 -8.43 -21.57 -11.67
C THR A 493 -8.66 -20.31 -10.83
N PRO A 494 -7.82 -20.01 -9.83
CA PRO A 494 -8.00 -18.84 -8.97
C PRO A 494 -7.83 -17.51 -9.71
N ASN A 495 -7.23 -17.50 -10.92
CA ASN A 495 -7.00 -16.29 -11.72
C ASN A 495 -7.92 -16.24 -12.96
N ASP A 496 -9.16 -16.72 -12.85
CA ASP A 496 -10.14 -16.76 -13.94
C ASP A 496 -10.77 -15.37 -14.17
N PRO A 497 -10.63 -14.75 -15.36
CA PRO A 497 -11.13 -13.39 -15.62
C PRO A 497 -12.65 -13.26 -15.57
N ALA A 498 -13.41 -14.34 -15.73
CA ALA A 498 -14.86 -14.30 -15.62
C ALA A 498 -15.36 -14.46 -14.18
N ASN A 499 -14.49 -14.78 -13.20
CA ASN A 499 -14.91 -15.21 -11.86
C ASN A 499 -14.02 -14.65 -10.75
N GLY A 500 -14.53 -13.65 -10.01
CA GLY A 500 -13.85 -13.08 -8.85
C GLY A 500 -12.80 -12.02 -9.22
N THR A 501 -11.58 -12.16 -8.71
CA THR A 501 -10.48 -11.19 -8.89
C THR A 501 -9.33 -11.79 -9.69
N VAL A 502 -8.64 -10.97 -10.49
CA VAL A 502 -7.44 -11.39 -11.23
C VAL A 502 -6.20 -10.57 -10.93
N HIS A 503 -5.03 -11.18 -11.10
CA HIS A 503 -3.72 -10.55 -11.20
C HIS A 503 -3.23 -10.66 -12.64
N ILE A 504 -2.95 -9.53 -13.29
CA ILE A 504 -2.55 -9.47 -14.69
C ILE A 504 -1.06 -9.15 -14.78
N TRP A 505 -0.27 -10.23 -14.74
CA TRP A 505 1.20 -10.17 -14.76
C TRP A 505 1.82 -10.72 -16.04
N ASP A 506 1.03 -11.20 -17.01
CA ASP A 506 1.56 -11.54 -18.33
C ASP A 506 1.98 -10.27 -19.09
N VAL A 507 1.20 -9.20 -18.98
CA VAL A 507 1.64 -7.82 -19.24
C VAL A 507 2.75 -7.45 -18.25
N TRP A 508 3.73 -6.66 -18.70
CA TRP A 508 5.03 -6.44 -18.05
C TRP A 508 6.00 -7.63 -18.17
N ASN A 509 5.66 -8.83 -17.68
CA ASN A 509 6.63 -9.93 -17.66
C ASN A 509 6.94 -10.48 -19.06
N ALA A 510 5.95 -10.57 -19.93
CA ALA A 510 6.08 -11.21 -21.25
C ALA A 510 5.42 -10.43 -22.39
N LYS A 511 4.27 -9.81 -22.15
CA LYS A 511 3.46 -9.11 -23.15
C LYS A 511 3.58 -7.60 -23.04
N ASP A 512 3.28 -6.97 -24.15
CA ASP A 512 3.11 -5.52 -24.27
C ASP A 512 1.89 -5.01 -23.48
N TYR A 513 1.88 -3.72 -23.11
CA TYR A 513 0.76 -3.14 -22.36
C TYR A 513 -0.55 -3.11 -23.16
N THR A 514 -0.50 -3.13 -24.49
CA THR A 514 -1.73 -3.19 -25.31
C THR A 514 -2.51 -4.49 -25.10
N SER A 515 -1.85 -5.56 -24.64
CA SER A 515 -2.48 -6.82 -24.28
C SER A 515 -3.40 -6.72 -23.06
N TYR A 516 -3.43 -5.61 -22.31
CA TYR A 516 -4.50 -5.40 -21.32
C TYR A 516 -5.90 -5.48 -21.95
N ARG A 517 -6.06 -5.20 -23.25
CA ARG A 517 -7.34 -5.35 -23.97
C ARG A 517 -7.81 -6.79 -24.15
N GLU A 518 -6.91 -7.76 -24.06
CA GLU A 518 -7.24 -9.18 -24.10
C GLU A 518 -8.00 -9.61 -22.83
N TRP A 519 -7.83 -8.86 -21.74
CA TRP A 519 -8.43 -9.15 -20.45
C TRP A 519 -9.82 -8.51 -20.32
N ARG A 520 -10.85 -9.32 -20.04
CA ARG A 520 -12.20 -8.85 -19.68
C ARG A 520 -12.60 -9.29 -18.27
N PRO A 521 -11.90 -8.78 -17.24
CA PRO A 521 -12.04 -9.23 -15.85
C PRO A 521 -13.35 -8.79 -15.20
N ARG A 522 -13.68 -9.39 -14.05
CA ARG A 522 -14.72 -8.89 -13.12
C ARG A 522 -14.15 -7.87 -12.13
N PHE A 523 -12.89 -8.04 -11.76
CA PHE A 523 -12.14 -7.15 -10.87
C PHE A 523 -10.64 -7.41 -11.05
N VAL A 524 -9.82 -6.36 -11.14
CA VAL A 524 -8.35 -6.49 -11.22
C VAL A 524 -7.76 -6.11 -9.86
N ALA A 525 -7.17 -7.09 -9.16
CA ALA A 525 -6.56 -6.90 -7.84
C ALA A 525 -5.06 -6.60 -7.89
N GLU A 526 -4.38 -6.96 -8.99
CA GLU A 526 -3.02 -6.52 -9.29
C GLU A 526 -2.78 -6.42 -10.80
N PHE A 527 -2.02 -5.41 -11.19
CA PHE A 527 -1.38 -5.22 -12.49
C PHE A 527 -0.41 -4.05 -12.35
N GLY A 528 0.69 -4.04 -13.10
CA GLY A 528 1.71 -3.00 -12.95
C GLY A 528 2.65 -2.90 -14.15
N PHE A 529 3.32 -1.76 -14.27
CA PHE A 529 4.50 -1.55 -15.11
C PHE A 529 5.57 -0.79 -14.30
N GLN A 530 6.86 -1.15 -14.40
CA GLN A 530 7.90 -0.41 -13.67
C GLN A 530 8.26 0.90 -14.35
N GLY A 531 8.82 1.81 -13.56
CA GLY A 531 9.53 3.01 -13.99
C GLY A 531 10.50 3.48 -12.89
N PRO A 532 11.60 4.16 -13.25
CA PRO A 532 12.55 4.66 -12.27
C PRO A 532 11.89 5.70 -11.35
N PRO A 533 12.41 5.91 -10.13
CA PRO A 533 11.91 6.93 -9.23
C PRO A 533 12.27 8.32 -9.76
N ALA A 534 11.98 9.39 -9.01
CA ALA A 534 12.41 10.73 -9.42
C ALA A 534 13.93 10.77 -9.59
N TRP A 535 14.42 11.71 -10.42
CA TRP A 535 15.84 11.76 -10.79
C TRP A 535 16.74 11.88 -9.58
N THR A 536 16.44 12.79 -8.65
CA THR A 536 17.21 12.96 -7.42
C THR A 536 17.16 11.70 -6.57
N THR A 537 16.01 11.02 -6.46
CA THR A 537 15.87 9.80 -5.65
C THR A 537 16.79 8.68 -6.17
N LEU A 538 16.89 8.53 -7.49
CA LEU A 538 17.74 7.50 -8.10
C LEU A 538 19.23 7.86 -8.04
N PHE A 539 19.60 9.04 -8.53
CA PHE A 539 21.01 9.42 -8.71
C PHE A 539 21.65 10.02 -7.45
N ASP A 540 20.92 10.12 -6.35
CA ASP A 540 21.52 10.33 -5.02
C ASP A 540 22.18 9.04 -4.50
N VAL A 541 21.75 7.86 -4.97
CA VAL A 541 22.24 6.56 -4.51
C VAL A 541 22.94 5.73 -5.59
N VAL A 542 22.72 6.03 -6.88
CA VAL A 542 23.40 5.36 -8.00
C VAL A 542 24.53 6.25 -8.54
N HIS A 543 25.76 5.78 -8.44
CA HIS A 543 27.01 6.51 -8.72
C HIS A 543 27.77 5.99 -9.96
N ASP A 544 27.16 5.13 -10.77
CA ASP A 544 27.75 4.63 -12.02
C ASP A 544 28.28 5.78 -12.90
N SER A 545 29.52 5.67 -13.38
CA SER A 545 30.18 6.69 -14.22
C SER A 545 30.91 6.05 -15.42
N PRO A 546 30.46 6.30 -16.68
CA PRO A 546 29.27 7.07 -17.03
C PRO A 546 27.98 6.42 -16.50
N ALA A 547 26.94 7.22 -16.27
CA ALA A 547 25.64 6.71 -15.87
C ALA A 547 25.07 5.81 -16.97
N ASP A 548 24.62 4.61 -16.59
CA ASP A 548 24.20 3.55 -17.50
C ASP A 548 22.98 2.83 -16.92
N PRO A 549 21.87 2.67 -17.68
CA PRO A 549 20.75 1.81 -17.29
C PRO A 549 21.16 0.37 -16.95
N TYR A 550 22.31 -0.10 -17.42
CA TYR A 550 22.83 -1.44 -17.12
C TYR A 550 24.13 -1.39 -16.28
N GLY A 551 24.40 -0.25 -15.65
CA GLY A 551 25.47 -0.08 -14.67
C GLY A 551 25.29 -1.00 -13.45
N HIS A 552 26.35 -1.20 -12.69
CA HIS A 552 26.34 -2.16 -11.57
C HIS A 552 25.40 -1.68 -10.46
N GLU A 553 25.53 -0.43 -10.03
CA GLU A 553 24.68 0.14 -8.97
C GLU A 553 23.24 0.32 -9.46
N MET A 554 23.03 0.72 -10.72
CA MET A 554 21.69 0.74 -11.32
C MET A 554 20.98 -0.62 -11.23
N LEU A 555 21.70 -1.72 -11.47
CA LEU A 555 21.15 -3.07 -11.39
C LEU A 555 20.98 -3.58 -9.95
N VAL A 556 21.70 -3.02 -8.98
CA VAL A 556 21.40 -3.25 -7.55
C VAL A 556 20.03 -2.66 -7.20
N HIS A 557 19.73 -1.46 -7.71
CA HIS A 557 18.45 -0.76 -7.54
C HIS A 557 17.36 -1.19 -8.55
N GLN A 558 17.55 -2.33 -9.22
CA GLN A 558 16.55 -3.01 -10.04
C GLN A 558 16.41 -4.45 -9.54
N LYS A 559 15.30 -4.74 -8.85
CA LYS A 559 15.08 -6.03 -8.18
C LYS A 559 14.24 -7.01 -8.98
N ALA A 560 13.50 -6.55 -9.99
CA ALA A 560 12.74 -7.44 -10.85
C ALA A 560 13.69 -8.23 -11.75
N ASN A 561 13.45 -9.54 -11.85
CA ASN A 561 14.19 -10.39 -12.77
C ASN A 561 14.12 -9.82 -14.20
N GLU A 562 15.28 -9.57 -14.80
CA GLU A 562 15.43 -8.94 -16.12
C GLU A 562 14.73 -7.56 -16.24
N GLY A 563 14.51 -6.84 -15.15
CA GLY A 563 13.63 -5.66 -15.11
C GLY A 563 13.98 -4.59 -16.15
N ASN A 564 15.26 -4.26 -16.34
CA ASN A 564 15.65 -3.25 -17.34
C ASN A 564 15.51 -3.74 -18.79
N LEU A 565 15.65 -5.05 -19.05
CA LEU A 565 15.31 -5.64 -20.36
C LEU A 565 13.79 -5.62 -20.60
N LYS A 566 12.98 -5.79 -19.54
CA LYS A 566 11.52 -5.67 -19.62
C LYS A 566 11.09 -4.22 -19.86
N LEU A 567 11.74 -3.23 -19.24
CA LEU A 567 11.56 -1.81 -19.55
C LEU A 567 11.85 -1.53 -21.02
N GLU A 568 13.01 -1.98 -21.50
CA GLU A 568 13.41 -1.81 -22.91
C GLU A 568 12.36 -2.39 -23.87
N ARG A 569 12.01 -3.66 -23.70
CA ARG A 569 10.95 -4.30 -24.49
C ARG A 569 9.63 -3.53 -24.43
N GLY A 570 9.31 -2.99 -23.26
CA GLY A 570 8.05 -2.31 -23.00
C GLY A 570 7.90 -0.97 -23.72
N TYR A 571 8.97 -0.20 -23.92
CA TYR A 571 8.88 1.09 -24.60
C TYR A 571 9.17 1.03 -26.10
N LEU A 572 9.85 -0.03 -26.59
CA LEU A 572 10.39 -0.09 -27.97
C LEU A 572 9.34 0.11 -29.08
N SER A 573 8.12 -0.38 -28.89
CA SER A 573 7.01 -0.21 -29.85
C SER A 573 6.22 1.09 -29.68
N HIS A 574 6.48 1.85 -28.61
CA HIS A 574 5.61 2.96 -28.19
C HIS A 574 6.31 4.32 -28.19
N LEU A 575 7.58 4.37 -27.81
CA LEU A 575 8.37 5.58 -27.62
C LEU A 575 9.70 5.49 -28.40
N PRO A 576 10.24 6.62 -28.89
CA PRO A 576 11.59 6.65 -29.45
C PRO A 576 12.62 6.08 -28.46
N ALA A 577 13.54 5.26 -28.94
CA ALA A 577 14.56 4.66 -28.09
C ALA A 577 15.42 5.74 -27.41
N PRO A 578 15.71 5.63 -26.10
CA PRO A 578 16.48 6.63 -25.39
C PRO A 578 17.92 6.67 -25.91
N ARG A 579 18.47 7.87 -26.06
CA ARG A 579 19.85 8.11 -26.54
C ARG A 579 20.79 8.60 -25.44
N THR A 580 20.21 9.08 -24.36
CA THR A 580 20.87 9.61 -23.17
C THR A 580 20.24 8.98 -21.94
N ILE A 581 20.93 9.06 -20.79
CA ILE A 581 20.35 8.62 -19.51
C ILE A 581 19.13 9.48 -19.12
N ASP A 582 19.13 10.77 -19.50
CA ASP A 582 18.02 11.69 -19.33
C ASP A 582 16.80 11.33 -20.20
N ASP A 583 17.04 10.82 -21.41
CA ASP A 583 15.98 10.26 -22.26
C ASP A 583 15.47 8.95 -21.67
N TRP A 584 16.35 8.06 -21.20
CA TRP A 584 15.95 6.79 -20.58
C TRP A 584 15.04 7.00 -19.37
N HIS A 585 15.39 7.93 -18.48
CA HIS A 585 14.59 8.28 -17.31
C HIS A 585 13.18 8.75 -17.70
N LEU A 586 13.07 9.65 -18.68
CA LEU A 586 11.78 10.12 -19.17
C LEU A 586 10.99 9.02 -19.88
N VAL A 587 11.61 8.31 -20.84
CA VAL A 587 10.95 7.30 -21.67
C VAL A 587 10.35 6.20 -20.80
N THR A 588 11.09 5.72 -19.82
CA THR A 588 10.61 4.65 -18.92
C THR A 588 9.48 5.13 -18.00
N GLN A 589 9.54 6.36 -17.46
CA GLN A 589 8.42 6.92 -16.69
C GLN A 589 7.18 7.23 -17.53
N LEU A 590 7.35 7.71 -18.77
CA LEU A 590 6.25 7.91 -19.71
C LEU A 590 5.61 6.58 -20.08
N ASN A 591 6.41 5.55 -20.39
CA ASN A 591 5.90 4.22 -20.71
C ASN A 591 5.10 3.62 -19.55
N GLN A 592 5.61 3.78 -18.32
CA GLN A 592 4.88 3.37 -17.12
C GLN A 592 3.49 4.05 -17.04
N ALA A 593 3.45 5.38 -17.19
CA ALA A 593 2.20 6.13 -17.13
C ALA A 593 1.23 5.75 -18.27
N HIS A 594 1.73 5.57 -19.50
CA HIS A 594 0.95 5.15 -20.66
C HIS A 594 0.38 3.74 -20.48
N ALA A 595 1.20 2.78 -20.04
CA ALA A 595 0.79 1.39 -19.84
C ALA A 595 -0.35 1.27 -18.80
N ILE A 596 -0.19 1.93 -17.66
CA ILE A 596 -1.21 1.90 -16.60
C ILE A 596 -2.47 2.67 -16.99
N THR A 597 -2.32 3.82 -17.65
CA THR A 597 -3.45 4.58 -18.20
C THR A 597 -4.25 3.73 -19.17
N PHE A 598 -3.57 3.02 -20.08
CA PHE A 598 -4.18 2.13 -21.05
C PHE A 598 -4.98 0.99 -20.38
N GLY A 599 -4.38 0.31 -19.40
CA GLY A 599 -5.03 -0.75 -18.64
C GLY A 599 -6.27 -0.26 -17.89
N ILE A 600 -6.14 0.79 -17.08
CA ILE A 600 -7.26 1.34 -16.30
C ILE A 600 -8.37 1.86 -17.20
N ALA A 601 -8.03 2.58 -18.27
CA ALA A 601 -9.02 3.09 -19.21
C ALA A 601 -9.83 1.96 -19.84
N TRP A 602 -9.20 0.82 -20.15
CA TRP A 602 -9.89 -0.37 -20.63
C TRP A 602 -10.75 -0.99 -19.53
N PHE A 603 -10.21 -1.27 -18.35
CA PHE A 603 -10.95 -1.93 -17.27
C PHE A 603 -12.18 -1.12 -16.85
N ARG A 604 -12.05 0.20 -16.67
CA ARG A 604 -13.18 1.08 -16.36
C ARG A 604 -14.19 1.18 -17.50
N SER A 605 -13.77 1.06 -18.77
CA SER A 605 -14.74 1.05 -19.88
C SER A 605 -15.64 -0.19 -19.88
N LEU A 606 -15.23 -1.27 -19.21
CA LEU A 606 -16.00 -2.50 -19.08
C LEU A 606 -17.12 -2.40 -18.04
N THR A 607 -17.26 -1.31 -17.29
CA THR A 607 -18.40 -1.10 -16.37
C THR A 607 -19.73 -1.44 -17.06
N PRO A 608 -20.65 -2.20 -16.44
CA PRO A 608 -20.62 -2.66 -15.05
C PRO A 608 -19.97 -4.05 -14.85
N ARG A 609 -19.29 -4.60 -15.87
CA ARG A 609 -18.66 -5.93 -15.78
C ARG A 609 -17.45 -5.94 -14.84
N CYS A 610 -16.52 -5.01 -15.08
CA CYS A 610 -15.37 -4.78 -14.21
C CYS A 610 -15.72 -3.66 -13.23
N THR A 611 -15.56 -3.91 -11.94
CA THR A 611 -15.97 -2.97 -10.87
C THR A 611 -14.80 -2.48 -10.02
N GLY A 612 -13.56 -2.83 -10.41
CA GLY A 612 -12.39 -2.32 -9.75
C GLY A 612 -11.07 -2.64 -10.43
N ALA A 613 -10.13 -1.73 -10.22
CA ALA A 613 -8.73 -1.88 -10.62
C ALA A 613 -7.82 -1.40 -9.48
N VAL A 614 -6.97 -2.31 -8.99
CA VAL A 614 -5.99 -2.06 -7.92
C VAL A 614 -4.59 -2.15 -8.52
N VAL A 615 -3.93 -1.01 -8.67
CA VAL A 615 -2.59 -0.94 -9.29
C VAL A 615 -1.52 -1.48 -8.33
N TRP A 616 -0.59 -2.26 -8.87
CA TRP A 616 0.68 -2.54 -8.22
C TRP A 616 1.68 -1.49 -8.71
N GLN A 617 2.15 -0.55 -7.88
CA GLN A 617 1.86 -0.33 -6.45
C GLN A 617 1.81 1.18 -6.11
N LEU A 618 1.46 1.56 -4.87
CA LEU A 618 1.44 2.99 -4.48
C LEU A 618 2.83 3.54 -4.15
N ASN A 619 3.54 2.86 -3.25
CA ASN A 619 4.72 3.36 -2.54
C ASN A 619 5.95 2.43 -2.67
N ASP A 620 7.12 2.90 -2.24
CA ASP A 620 8.40 2.18 -2.22
C ASP A 620 8.99 2.15 -0.81
N ASP A 621 9.70 1.07 -0.44
CA ASP A 621 10.35 0.90 0.87
C ASP A 621 11.83 1.34 0.88
N TRP A 622 12.41 1.63 -0.29
CA TRP A 622 13.77 2.15 -0.49
C TRP A 622 13.90 2.80 -1.90
N PRO A 623 14.97 3.55 -2.22
CA PRO A 623 15.17 4.11 -3.56
C PRO A 623 15.34 3.00 -4.60
N VAL A 624 14.42 2.85 -5.55
CA VAL A 624 14.42 1.69 -6.47
C VAL A 624 13.67 1.96 -7.76
N VAL A 625 14.03 1.23 -8.83
CA VAL A 625 13.21 1.09 -10.05
C VAL A 625 12.09 0.08 -9.77
N SER A 626 10.86 0.57 -9.64
CA SER A 626 9.70 -0.24 -9.23
C SER A 626 8.41 0.18 -9.95
N TRP A 627 7.32 -0.47 -9.57
CA TRP A 627 5.98 -0.15 -10.03
C TRP A 627 5.29 0.99 -9.28
N ALA A 628 5.96 1.61 -8.29
CA ALA A 628 5.30 2.59 -7.43
C ALA A 628 4.92 3.87 -8.17
N ALA A 629 3.77 4.44 -7.82
CA ALA A 629 3.34 5.76 -8.29
C ALA A 629 4.03 6.91 -7.54
N VAL A 630 4.39 6.71 -6.27
CA VAL A 630 5.15 7.65 -5.44
C VAL A 630 6.40 6.95 -4.94
N ASP A 631 7.57 7.55 -5.15
CA ASP A 631 8.84 6.94 -4.76
C ASP A 631 9.11 7.01 -3.25
N TYR A 632 10.23 6.40 -2.84
CA TYR A 632 10.67 6.33 -1.44
C TYR A 632 10.86 7.71 -0.81
N ALA A 633 11.32 8.71 -1.57
CA ALA A 633 11.54 10.07 -1.10
C ALA A 633 10.25 10.93 -1.12
N GLU A 634 9.09 10.29 -1.21
CA GLU A 634 7.77 10.92 -1.24
C GLU A 634 7.53 11.79 -2.49
N ARG A 635 8.20 11.48 -3.60
CA ARG A 635 8.02 12.20 -4.87
C ARG A 635 7.05 11.48 -5.78
N ARG A 636 6.04 12.22 -6.23
CA ARG A 636 5.03 11.76 -7.21
C ARG A 636 5.68 11.59 -8.57
N LYS A 637 5.73 10.34 -9.08
CA LYS A 637 6.15 10.03 -10.45
C LYS A 637 5.06 10.47 -11.44
N PRO A 638 5.34 10.59 -12.76
CA PRO A 638 4.31 10.83 -13.77
C PRO A 638 3.09 9.88 -13.65
N LEU A 639 3.34 8.61 -13.29
CA LEU A 639 2.29 7.63 -13.00
C LEU A 639 1.24 8.14 -12.00
N TRP A 640 1.63 8.83 -10.92
CA TRP A 640 0.69 9.35 -9.93
C TRP A 640 -0.32 10.33 -10.55
N TYR A 641 0.13 11.21 -11.44
CA TYR A 641 -0.75 12.15 -12.14
C TYR A 641 -1.66 11.43 -13.14
N ALA A 642 -1.13 10.41 -13.84
CA ALA A 642 -1.93 9.53 -14.67
C ALA A 642 -3.05 8.87 -13.84
N LEU A 643 -2.74 8.28 -12.68
CA LEU A 643 -3.71 7.67 -11.77
C LEU A 643 -4.78 8.67 -11.34
N ARG A 644 -4.38 9.89 -10.92
CA ARG A 644 -5.33 10.95 -10.57
C ARG A 644 -6.36 11.19 -11.67
N ASP A 645 -5.91 11.25 -12.92
CA ASP A 645 -6.76 11.59 -14.04
C ASP A 645 -7.64 10.39 -14.47
N VAL A 646 -7.09 9.17 -14.54
CA VAL A 646 -7.85 7.97 -14.93
C VAL A 646 -8.76 7.41 -13.84
N PHE A 647 -8.54 7.79 -12.58
CA PHE A 647 -9.43 7.48 -11.45
C PHE A 647 -10.37 8.63 -11.09
N ALA A 648 -10.41 9.69 -11.89
CA ALA A 648 -11.37 10.77 -11.70
C ALA A 648 -12.82 10.22 -11.57
N PRO A 649 -13.64 10.77 -10.63
CA PRO A 649 -15.03 10.32 -10.45
C PRO A 649 -15.91 10.48 -11.69
N ARG A 650 -15.52 11.37 -12.60
CA ARG A 650 -16.08 11.46 -13.95
C ARG A 650 -14.94 11.23 -14.92
N TYR A 651 -15.12 10.29 -15.83
CA TYR A 651 -14.06 9.89 -16.75
C TYR A 651 -14.66 9.56 -18.11
N ALA A 652 -13.90 9.80 -19.17
CA ALA A 652 -14.28 9.40 -20.51
C ALA A 652 -13.08 8.83 -21.25
N THR A 653 -13.33 7.84 -22.09
CA THR A 653 -12.31 7.18 -22.91
C THR A 653 -12.90 6.72 -24.23
N ILE A 654 -12.06 6.62 -25.26
CA ILE A 654 -12.42 6.03 -26.55
C ILE A 654 -11.87 4.60 -26.60
N GLN A 655 -12.75 3.65 -26.91
CA GLN A 655 -12.43 2.22 -26.89
C GLN A 655 -13.00 1.52 -28.13
N PRO A 656 -12.39 0.41 -28.57
CA PRO A 656 -12.96 -0.40 -29.65
C PRO A 656 -14.28 -1.06 -29.21
N VAL A 657 -15.26 -1.14 -30.11
CA VAL A 657 -16.60 -1.69 -29.85
C VAL A 657 -16.59 -3.21 -29.69
N ASP A 658 -15.73 -3.92 -30.43
CA ASP A 658 -15.61 -5.37 -30.35
C ASP A 658 -14.16 -5.79 -30.61
N VAL A 659 -13.61 -6.67 -29.78
CA VAL A 659 -12.21 -7.14 -29.91
C VAL A 659 -12.18 -8.48 -30.69
N ASP A 660 -13.32 -9.16 -30.82
CA ASP A 660 -13.43 -10.52 -31.39
C ASP A 660 -14.13 -10.57 -32.76
N GLY A 661 -14.50 -9.43 -33.35
CA GLY A 661 -14.96 -9.41 -34.75
C GLY A 661 -15.96 -8.32 -35.11
N THR A 662 -15.47 -7.11 -35.32
CA THR A 662 -15.91 -6.20 -36.40
C THR A 662 -14.81 -5.16 -36.65
N ASP A 663 -14.54 -4.86 -37.92
CA ASP A 663 -13.50 -3.92 -38.36
C ASP A 663 -13.60 -2.54 -37.66
N GLY A 664 -12.62 -2.20 -36.82
CA GLY A 664 -12.19 -0.82 -36.54
C GLY A 664 -13.17 0.18 -35.87
N ALA A 665 -14.39 -0.23 -35.49
CA ALA A 665 -15.35 0.68 -34.88
C ALA A 665 -14.94 1.04 -33.43
N HIS A 666 -15.01 2.33 -33.09
CA HIS A 666 -14.72 2.84 -31.76
C HIS A 666 -15.96 3.50 -31.14
N GLU A 667 -16.05 3.45 -29.82
CA GLU A 667 -17.05 4.13 -29.03
C GLU A 667 -16.42 5.04 -27.98
N LEU A 668 -17.12 6.13 -27.68
CA LEU A 668 -16.91 6.92 -26.49
C LEU A 668 -17.64 6.26 -25.32
N VAL A 669 -16.90 5.96 -24.25
CA VAL A 669 -17.44 5.51 -22.97
C VAL A 669 -17.30 6.63 -21.96
N VAL A 670 -18.40 7.05 -21.35
CA VAL A 670 -18.43 8.08 -20.30
C VAL A 670 -18.92 7.46 -19.00
N LEU A 671 -18.15 7.64 -17.93
CA LEU A 671 -18.37 7.10 -16.60
C LEU A 671 -18.69 8.24 -15.63
N ASN A 672 -19.65 8.00 -14.74
CA ASN A 672 -20.07 8.94 -13.72
C ASN A 672 -20.27 8.23 -12.39
N ASP A 673 -19.25 8.28 -11.55
CA ASP A 673 -19.26 7.74 -10.20
C ASP A 673 -19.86 8.75 -9.21
N THR A 674 -20.53 9.81 -9.66
CA THR A 674 -21.13 10.82 -8.75
C THR A 674 -22.65 10.60 -8.60
N GLU A 675 -23.23 11.18 -7.55
CA GLU A 675 -24.68 11.14 -7.27
C GLU A 675 -25.51 12.04 -8.21
N THR A 676 -24.86 12.85 -9.05
CA THR A 676 -25.54 13.78 -9.96
C THR A 676 -25.49 13.25 -11.38
N PRO A 677 -26.63 13.07 -12.07
CA PRO A 677 -26.62 12.67 -13.48
C PRO A 677 -26.01 13.76 -14.37
N LEU A 678 -25.43 13.35 -15.49
CA LEU A 678 -24.84 14.25 -16.49
C LEU A 678 -25.77 14.32 -17.71
N ARG A 679 -25.95 15.54 -18.23
CA ARG A 679 -26.58 15.79 -19.52
C ARG A 679 -25.63 16.62 -20.35
N LEU A 680 -25.06 15.99 -21.38
CA LEU A 680 -23.93 16.53 -22.12
C LEU A 680 -24.30 16.77 -23.57
N VAL A 681 -23.70 17.78 -24.18
CA VAL A 681 -23.49 17.87 -25.62
C VAL A 681 -22.03 17.52 -25.86
N VAL A 682 -21.80 16.45 -26.59
CA VAL A 682 -20.47 15.94 -26.90
C VAL A 682 -20.12 16.35 -28.31
N THR A 683 -18.91 16.87 -28.51
CA THR A 683 -18.36 17.13 -29.84
C THR A 683 -17.05 16.36 -30.00
N ALA A 684 -17.00 15.46 -30.98
CA ALA A 684 -15.80 14.72 -31.35
C ALA A 684 -15.23 15.25 -32.67
N ARG A 685 -13.93 15.54 -32.69
CA ARG A 685 -13.22 16.13 -33.83
C ARG A 685 -11.96 15.34 -34.16
N ARG A 686 -11.83 14.88 -35.40
CA ARG A 686 -10.53 14.46 -35.93
C ARG A 686 -9.77 15.69 -36.40
N THR A 687 -8.60 15.92 -35.84
CA THR A 687 -7.85 17.14 -36.00
C THR A 687 -6.40 16.80 -36.34
N ARG A 688 -5.79 17.55 -37.26
CA ARG A 688 -4.35 17.47 -37.51
C ARG A 688 -3.57 18.18 -36.40
N PHE A 689 -2.30 17.84 -36.22
CA PHE A 689 -1.40 18.51 -35.26
C PHE A 689 -1.22 20.02 -35.47
N ASP A 690 -1.62 20.59 -36.61
CA ASP A 690 -1.66 22.05 -36.87
C ASP A 690 -3.00 22.71 -36.48
N GLY A 691 -3.97 21.92 -36.00
CA GLY A 691 -5.28 22.38 -35.54
C GLY A 691 -6.37 22.33 -36.61
N ALA A 692 -6.05 21.90 -37.83
CA ALA A 692 -7.05 21.75 -38.88
C ALA A 692 -8.04 20.61 -38.54
N VAL A 693 -9.32 20.94 -38.39
CA VAL A 693 -10.40 19.95 -38.19
C VAL A 693 -10.73 19.27 -39.53
N LEU A 694 -10.59 17.96 -39.56
CA LEU A 694 -10.78 17.11 -40.75
C LEU A 694 -12.16 16.46 -40.78
N ALA A 695 -12.70 16.11 -39.62
CA ALA A 695 -14.04 15.59 -39.44
C ALA A 695 -14.59 15.99 -38.06
N GLU A 696 -15.90 16.15 -37.96
CA GLU A 696 -16.58 16.52 -36.72
C GLU A 696 -17.94 15.82 -36.65
N GLU A 697 -18.32 15.40 -35.45
CA GLU A 697 -19.70 15.07 -35.12
C GLU A 697 -20.07 15.68 -33.76
N SER A 698 -21.38 15.89 -33.55
CA SER A 698 -21.89 16.33 -32.25
C SER A 698 -23.21 15.64 -31.92
N PHE A 699 -23.37 15.26 -30.66
CA PHE A 699 -24.55 14.53 -30.20
C PHE A 699 -24.83 14.79 -28.71
N PRO A 700 -26.11 14.72 -28.28
CA PRO A 700 -26.43 14.71 -26.86
C PRO A 700 -26.08 13.35 -26.23
N LEU A 701 -25.65 13.36 -24.97
CA LEU A 701 -25.37 12.17 -24.18
C LEU A 701 -25.82 12.36 -22.73
N ASP A 702 -26.71 11.49 -22.26
CA ASP A 702 -27.15 11.46 -20.87
C ASP A 702 -26.46 10.31 -20.14
N VAL A 703 -25.90 10.59 -18.96
CA VAL A 703 -25.26 9.59 -18.08
C VAL A 703 -25.97 9.63 -16.74
N SER A 704 -26.47 8.50 -16.26
CA SER A 704 -27.11 8.43 -14.94
C SER A 704 -26.13 8.75 -13.82
N ALA A 705 -26.64 9.09 -12.64
CA ALA A 705 -25.84 9.04 -11.42
C ALA A 705 -25.34 7.61 -11.21
N ARG A 706 -24.09 7.45 -10.73
CA ARG A 706 -23.44 6.14 -10.51
C ARG A 706 -23.59 5.20 -11.70
N GLY A 707 -23.31 5.71 -12.90
CA GLY A 707 -23.59 4.98 -14.14
C GLY A 707 -22.61 5.29 -15.26
N HIS A 708 -22.91 4.75 -16.43
CA HIS A 708 -22.10 4.92 -17.63
C HIS A 708 -23.00 5.10 -18.86
N ALA A 709 -22.45 5.68 -19.92
CA ALA A 709 -23.06 5.72 -21.23
C ALA A 709 -22.01 5.39 -22.29
N ARG A 710 -22.46 4.76 -23.38
CA ARG A 710 -21.62 4.39 -24.52
C ARG A 710 -22.21 4.95 -25.80
N ARG A 711 -21.35 5.42 -26.70
CA ARG A 711 -21.75 5.93 -28.00
C ARG A 711 -20.70 5.60 -29.06
N ALA A 712 -21.08 4.79 -30.05
CA ALA A 712 -20.28 4.60 -31.25
C ALA A 712 -20.00 5.95 -31.92
N LEU A 713 -18.74 6.18 -32.25
CA LEU A 713 -18.28 7.37 -32.98
C LEU A 713 -18.34 7.11 -34.48
N ALA A 714 -18.56 8.18 -35.26
CA ALA A 714 -18.63 8.11 -36.70
C ALA A 714 -17.28 7.66 -37.29
N GLU A 715 -17.34 6.78 -38.29
CA GLU A 715 -16.16 6.30 -39.01
C GLU A 715 -15.33 7.47 -39.58
N ALA A 716 -15.97 8.55 -40.04
CA ALA A 716 -15.29 9.74 -40.54
C ALA A 716 -14.39 10.43 -39.48
N VAL A 717 -14.77 10.34 -38.20
CA VAL A 717 -14.01 10.87 -37.06
C VAL A 717 -12.89 9.90 -36.65
N MET A 718 -13.10 8.59 -36.72
CA MET A 718 -12.13 7.61 -36.21
C MET A 718 -11.13 7.10 -37.25
N THR A 719 -11.40 7.25 -38.54
CA THR A 719 -10.50 6.79 -39.61
C THR A 719 -9.54 7.91 -40.04
N PRO A 720 -8.25 7.86 -39.67
CA PRO A 720 -7.28 8.88 -40.09
C PRO A 720 -6.99 8.83 -41.58
N ALA A 721 -6.61 9.98 -42.16
CA ALA A 721 -5.97 9.99 -43.48
C ALA A 721 -4.45 9.71 -43.34
N ASP A 722 -3.84 10.27 -42.29
CA ASP A 722 -2.48 9.95 -41.83
C ASP A 722 -2.46 9.93 -40.29
N ALA A 723 -2.37 8.74 -39.69
CA ALA A 723 -2.37 8.57 -38.23
C ALA A 723 -1.15 9.21 -37.54
N SER A 724 -0.07 9.48 -38.28
CA SER A 724 1.15 10.08 -37.74
C SER A 724 1.04 11.57 -37.48
N GLU A 725 0.00 12.24 -37.98
CA GLU A 725 -0.22 13.70 -37.86
C GLU A 725 -1.61 14.06 -37.35
N GLU A 726 -2.42 13.08 -36.92
CA GLU A 726 -3.83 13.25 -36.59
C GLU A 726 -4.18 12.68 -35.20
N ILE A 727 -5.09 13.35 -34.51
CA ILE A 727 -5.67 12.96 -33.23
C ILE A 727 -7.19 13.13 -33.25
N VAL A 728 -7.88 12.45 -32.34
CA VAL A 728 -9.29 12.71 -32.04
C VAL A 728 -9.40 13.47 -30.73
N VAL A 729 -10.10 14.60 -30.75
CA VAL A 729 -10.41 15.42 -29.57
C VAL A 729 -11.90 15.39 -29.31
N VAL A 730 -12.30 14.99 -28.11
CA VAL A 730 -13.69 15.01 -27.66
C VAL A 730 -13.84 16.06 -26.57
N THR A 731 -14.78 16.97 -26.71
CA THR A 731 -15.13 17.99 -25.70
C THR A 731 -16.55 17.79 -25.20
N PHE A 732 -16.81 18.22 -23.97
CA PHE A 732 -18.09 18.04 -23.29
C PHE A 732 -18.64 19.39 -22.83
N ASP A 733 -19.82 19.77 -23.30
CA ASP A 733 -20.55 20.93 -22.81
C ASP A 733 -21.78 20.48 -22.03
N ALA A 734 -22.21 21.24 -21.02
CA ALA A 734 -23.47 20.96 -20.35
C ALA A 734 -24.65 21.25 -21.30
N ALA A 735 -25.67 20.40 -21.31
CA ALA A 735 -26.81 20.54 -22.21
C ALA A 735 -27.64 21.83 -21.99
N ASP A 736 -27.49 22.47 -20.84
CA ASP A 736 -28.11 23.76 -20.51
C ASP A 736 -27.26 24.98 -20.94
N GLY A 737 -26.13 24.75 -21.61
CA GLY A 737 -25.19 25.80 -22.03
C GLY A 737 -24.25 26.28 -20.92
N ALA A 738 -24.25 25.64 -19.74
CA ALA A 738 -23.23 25.85 -18.73
C ALA A 738 -21.89 25.20 -19.15
N THR A 739 -20.82 25.55 -18.43
CA THR A 739 -19.50 24.92 -18.62
C THR A 739 -19.54 23.42 -18.37
N ALA A 740 -18.60 22.69 -18.98
CA ALA A 740 -18.37 21.27 -18.75
C ALA A 740 -18.42 20.94 -17.24
N PRO A 741 -19.01 19.79 -16.84
CA PRO A 741 -18.97 19.36 -15.46
C PRO A 741 -17.52 19.22 -14.97
N ASP A 742 -17.25 19.63 -13.73
CA ASP A 742 -15.93 19.47 -13.11
C ASP A 742 -15.38 18.06 -13.30
N GLY A 743 -14.13 17.96 -13.73
CA GLY A 743 -13.42 16.71 -13.99
C GLY A 743 -13.63 16.08 -15.38
N LEU A 744 -14.48 16.64 -16.24
CA LEU A 744 -14.76 16.09 -17.58
C LEU A 744 -14.67 17.14 -18.68
N ALA A 745 -13.47 17.67 -18.94
CA ALA A 745 -13.26 18.75 -19.91
C ALA A 745 -13.06 18.24 -21.35
N ARG A 746 -12.15 17.27 -21.53
CA ARG A 746 -11.85 16.70 -22.85
C ARG A 746 -11.25 15.30 -22.78
N VAL A 747 -11.32 14.57 -23.89
CA VAL A 747 -10.50 13.39 -24.18
C VAL A 747 -9.65 13.71 -25.39
N VAL A 748 -8.35 13.41 -25.33
CA VAL A 748 -7.46 13.38 -26.49
C VAL A 748 -7.12 11.92 -26.74
N HIS A 749 -7.36 11.46 -27.95
CA HIS A 749 -7.09 10.10 -28.38
C HIS A 749 -6.11 10.14 -29.55
N ASP A 750 -4.88 9.70 -29.28
CA ASP A 750 -3.82 9.56 -30.27
C ASP A 750 -4.11 8.36 -31.18
N LEU A 751 -4.02 8.56 -32.50
CA LEU A 751 -4.28 7.53 -33.51
C LEU A 751 -3.02 6.69 -33.85
N ALA A 752 -1.88 7.04 -33.27
CA ALA A 752 -0.60 6.34 -33.38
C ALA A 752 0.20 6.46 -32.08
N ASP A 753 1.08 5.50 -31.84
CA ASP A 753 2.06 5.56 -30.76
C ASP A 753 3.07 6.71 -30.98
N VAL A 754 3.70 7.18 -29.90
CA VAL A 754 4.62 8.35 -29.96
C VAL A 754 5.70 8.12 -31.01
N VAL A 755 6.30 6.94 -31.05
CA VAL A 755 7.38 6.59 -31.99
C VAL A 755 6.96 6.76 -33.47
N ASP A 756 5.68 6.57 -33.78
CA ASP A 756 5.12 6.66 -35.13
C ASP A 756 4.53 8.04 -35.45
N GLN A 757 4.42 8.93 -34.46
CA GLN A 757 3.92 10.30 -34.66
C GLN A 757 5.01 11.24 -35.20
N ARG A 758 4.62 12.17 -36.07
CA ARG A 758 5.48 13.27 -36.56
C ARG A 758 5.34 14.49 -35.67
N LEU A 759 5.71 14.33 -34.41
CA LEU A 759 5.71 15.41 -33.43
C LEU A 759 6.81 16.42 -33.74
N ASP A 760 6.45 17.72 -33.80
CA ASP A 760 7.44 18.79 -33.95
C ASP A 760 8.14 19.03 -32.59
N PRO A 761 9.46 18.78 -32.47
CA PRO A 761 10.19 19.01 -31.23
C PRO A 761 10.26 20.48 -30.80
N ALA A 762 10.02 21.43 -31.73
CA ALA A 762 9.99 22.86 -31.47
C ALA A 762 8.59 23.39 -31.12
N ALA A 763 7.55 22.55 -31.15
CA ALA A 763 6.17 22.96 -30.84
C ALA A 763 5.95 23.52 -29.42
N PRO A 764 6.58 23.01 -28.35
CA PRO A 764 6.43 23.59 -27.02
C PRO A 764 7.38 24.79 -26.81
N ALA A 765 6.81 25.96 -26.57
CA ALA A 765 7.54 27.13 -26.11
C ALA A 765 7.25 27.40 -24.62
N ALA A 766 8.29 27.59 -23.81
CA ALA A 766 8.14 27.73 -22.37
C ALA A 766 8.69 29.06 -21.85
N SER A 767 8.08 29.55 -20.78
CA SER A 767 8.57 30.67 -19.98
C SER A 767 8.31 30.38 -18.51
N ALA A 768 9.13 30.93 -17.63
CA ALA A 768 8.94 30.78 -16.19
C ALA A 768 9.09 32.09 -15.44
N THR A 769 8.43 32.16 -14.29
CA THR A 769 8.55 33.26 -13.34
C THR A 769 8.79 32.68 -11.95
N SER A 770 9.75 33.24 -11.24
CA SER A 770 10.05 32.82 -9.87
C SER A 770 8.97 33.34 -8.93
N THR A 771 8.62 32.55 -7.92
CA THR A 771 7.71 32.93 -6.83
C THR A 771 8.46 32.82 -5.50
N PRO A 772 7.93 33.38 -4.39
CA PRO A 772 8.59 33.25 -3.09
C PRO A 772 8.84 31.80 -2.66
N ASP A 773 7.95 30.88 -3.07
CA ASP A 773 7.93 29.48 -2.64
C ASP A 773 8.14 28.51 -3.83
N GLY A 774 8.75 28.99 -4.93
CA GLY A 774 9.04 28.15 -6.09
C GLY A 774 9.09 28.90 -7.42
N ALA A 775 8.40 28.37 -8.44
CA ALA A 775 8.27 28.99 -9.75
C ALA A 775 6.95 28.62 -10.44
N VAL A 776 6.57 29.41 -11.42
CA VAL A 776 5.41 29.16 -12.30
C VAL A 776 5.93 29.05 -13.72
N VAL A 777 5.72 27.90 -14.35
CA VAL A 777 6.16 27.59 -15.73
C VAL A 777 4.92 27.61 -16.64
N THR A 778 4.93 28.44 -17.66
CA THR A 778 3.88 28.48 -18.70
C THR A 778 4.43 27.89 -19.99
N VAL A 779 3.75 26.87 -20.51
CA VAL A 779 4.05 26.24 -21.79
C VAL A 779 2.95 26.58 -22.78
N THR A 780 3.33 27.07 -23.96
CA THR A 780 2.44 27.42 -25.07
C THR A 780 2.79 26.55 -26.27
N ALA A 781 1.77 25.97 -26.89
CA ALA A 781 1.92 25.04 -28.00
C ALA A 781 1.73 25.77 -29.35
N SER A 782 2.70 25.72 -30.26
CA SER A 782 2.52 26.19 -31.64
C SER A 782 1.96 25.13 -32.60
N GLY A 783 2.11 23.86 -32.22
CA GLY A 783 1.53 22.66 -32.82
C GLY A 783 1.02 21.72 -31.72
N TYR A 784 0.57 20.51 -32.04
CA TYR A 784 0.24 19.52 -31.01
C TYR A 784 1.46 19.18 -30.15
N VAL A 785 1.34 19.32 -28.84
CA VAL A 785 2.36 18.91 -27.87
C VAL A 785 1.78 17.79 -27.02
N ARG A 786 2.44 16.64 -27.00
CA ARG A 786 2.00 15.46 -26.28
C ARG A 786 2.79 15.28 -24.99
N ASP A 787 2.10 14.99 -23.89
CA ASP A 787 2.64 14.60 -22.60
C ASP A 787 3.70 15.57 -22.03
N VAL A 788 3.34 16.85 -21.83
CA VAL A 788 4.22 17.80 -21.15
C VAL A 788 4.39 17.38 -19.68
N VAL A 789 5.65 17.15 -19.28
CA VAL A 789 6.07 16.74 -17.95
C VAL A 789 7.07 17.74 -17.39
N VAL A 790 6.95 18.07 -16.11
CA VAL A 790 7.95 18.85 -15.38
C VAL A 790 8.59 17.95 -14.32
N LEU A 791 9.84 17.57 -14.53
CA LEU A 791 10.66 16.82 -13.57
C LEU A 791 11.20 17.80 -12.52
N ALA A 792 10.32 18.25 -11.63
CA ALA A 792 10.54 19.40 -10.76
C ALA A 792 11.78 19.26 -9.86
N ASP A 793 12.07 18.05 -9.37
CA ASP A 793 13.22 17.73 -8.52
C ASP A 793 14.57 18.07 -9.18
N ARG A 794 14.59 18.13 -10.52
CA ARG A 794 15.76 18.50 -11.30
C ARG A 794 15.96 20.01 -11.41
N ALA A 795 14.91 20.82 -11.22
CA ALA A 795 15.02 22.27 -11.16
C ALA A 795 15.50 22.72 -9.77
N ASP A 796 14.95 22.10 -8.73
CA ASP A 796 15.37 22.25 -7.34
C ASP A 796 15.02 20.97 -6.58
N ARG A 797 15.93 20.50 -5.71
CA ARG A 797 15.78 19.22 -5.01
C ARG A 797 14.55 19.20 -4.11
N SER A 798 14.10 20.31 -3.56
CA SER A 798 12.88 20.39 -2.73
C SER A 798 11.60 20.44 -3.56
N ALA A 799 11.70 20.61 -4.89
CA ALA A 799 10.55 20.98 -5.70
C ALA A 799 9.60 19.81 -6.01
N SER A 800 8.31 20.15 -6.03
CA SER A 800 7.19 19.35 -6.51
C SER A 800 6.40 20.15 -7.56
N VAL A 801 5.51 19.50 -8.31
CA VAL A 801 4.64 20.14 -9.32
C VAL A 801 3.17 19.81 -9.09
N ASP A 802 2.25 20.68 -9.47
CA ASP A 802 0.81 20.49 -9.27
C ASP A 802 0.14 19.56 -10.33
N ARG A 803 0.79 19.40 -11.49
CA ARG A 803 0.29 18.61 -12.61
C ARG A 803 1.42 18.10 -13.50
N SER A 804 1.14 17.06 -14.26
CA SER A 804 2.05 16.45 -15.24
C SER A 804 1.24 15.82 -16.36
N LEU A 805 1.90 15.28 -17.40
CA LEU A 805 1.30 14.55 -18.52
C LEU A 805 0.22 15.35 -19.27
N VAL A 806 0.45 16.65 -19.49
CA VAL A 806 -0.53 17.52 -20.17
C VAL A 806 -0.25 17.57 -21.67
N SER A 807 -1.18 17.09 -22.49
CA SER A 807 -1.17 17.34 -23.93
C SER A 807 -1.88 18.65 -24.27
N LEU A 808 -1.36 19.39 -25.26
CA LEU A 808 -1.83 20.72 -25.68
C LEU A 808 -2.12 20.74 -27.17
N LEU A 809 -3.25 21.36 -27.55
CA LEU A 809 -3.56 21.66 -28.94
C LEU A 809 -2.89 22.97 -29.40
N PRO A 810 -2.75 23.21 -30.71
CA PRO A 810 -2.14 24.43 -31.23
C PRO A 810 -2.82 25.70 -30.69
N GLY A 811 -2.02 26.63 -30.19
CA GLY A 811 -2.46 27.87 -29.57
C GLY A 811 -2.85 27.76 -28.10
N GLU A 812 -2.91 26.55 -27.53
CA GLU A 812 -3.19 26.38 -26.10
C GLU A 812 -1.99 26.71 -25.23
N SER A 813 -2.27 27.04 -23.97
CA SER A 813 -1.25 27.21 -22.94
C SER A 813 -1.67 26.52 -21.66
N VAL A 814 -0.70 25.98 -20.94
CA VAL A 814 -0.88 25.46 -19.58
C VAL A 814 0.15 26.07 -18.66
N THR A 815 -0.21 26.19 -17.40
CA THR A 815 0.68 26.64 -16.34
C THR A 815 0.91 25.52 -15.34
N PHE A 816 2.17 25.27 -15.02
CA PHE A 816 2.64 24.38 -13.97
C PHE A 816 3.13 25.22 -12.80
N THR A 817 2.70 24.87 -11.60
CA THR A 817 3.17 25.50 -10.36
C THR A 817 4.17 24.57 -9.70
N LEU A 818 5.42 25.00 -9.64
CA LEU A 818 6.48 24.32 -8.90
C LEU A 818 6.52 24.91 -7.50
N ARG A 819 6.49 24.04 -6.48
CA ARG A 819 6.60 24.42 -5.07
C ARG A 819 7.85 23.81 -4.48
N GLY A 820 8.71 24.60 -3.85
CA GLY A 820 9.90 24.16 -3.12
C GLY A 820 10.10 24.95 -1.83
N ASP A 821 11.24 24.76 -1.17
CA ASP A 821 11.59 25.43 0.10
C ASP A 821 11.92 26.93 -0.07
N GLY A 822 11.93 27.42 -1.31
CA GLY A 822 12.17 28.83 -1.65
C GLY A 822 12.03 29.10 -3.15
N PRO A 823 12.45 30.29 -3.61
CA PRO A 823 12.35 30.67 -5.01
C PRO A 823 13.19 29.79 -5.92
N ILE A 824 12.58 29.30 -7.02
CA ILE A 824 13.28 28.50 -8.05
C ILE A 824 13.67 29.43 -9.20
N ASP A 825 14.89 29.27 -9.71
CA ASP A 825 15.38 30.01 -10.88
C ASP A 825 14.52 29.70 -12.11
N PRO A 826 13.92 30.70 -12.77
CA PRO A 826 13.17 30.50 -14.01
C PRO A 826 13.96 29.75 -15.08
N ALA A 827 15.28 29.97 -15.18
CA ALA A 827 16.11 29.27 -16.16
C ALA A 827 16.21 27.77 -15.86
N ALA A 828 16.37 27.40 -14.58
CA ALA A 828 16.37 26.01 -14.13
C ALA A 828 14.99 25.36 -14.37
N ALA A 829 13.90 26.06 -14.07
CA ALA A 829 12.54 25.56 -14.27
C ALA A 829 12.18 25.29 -15.76
N THR A 830 12.86 25.95 -16.70
CA THR A 830 12.70 25.73 -18.15
C THR A 830 13.86 24.96 -18.79
N ASP A 831 14.80 24.41 -17.99
CA ASP A 831 15.90 23.62 -18.53
C ASP A 831 15.35 22.42 -19.33
N PRO A 832 15.91 22.09 -20.50
CA PRO A 832 15.43 20.98 -21.32
C PRO A 832 15.50 19.60 -20.64
N ARG A 833 16.22 19.45 -19.52
CA ARG A 833 16.22 18.23 -18.69
C ARG A 833 15.10 18.20 -17.64
N VAL A 834 14.50 19.36 -17.35
CA VAL A 834 13.41 19.55 -16.39
C VAL A 834 12.06 19.53 -17.10
N LEU A 835 11.89 20.44 -18.07
CA LEU A 835 10.65 20.55 -18.84
C LEU A 835 10.74 19.65 -20.07
N ARG A 836 10.02 18.53 -20.00
CA ARG A 836 10.02 17.49 -21.02
C ARG A 836 8.69 17.36 -21.75
N SER A 837 8.71 16.78 -22.93
CA SER A 837 7.51 16.27 -23.61
C SER A 837 7.87 15.12 -24.55
N ALA A 838 6.85 14.37 -24.99
CA ALA A 838 7.03 13.34 -26.00
C ALA A 838 7.61 13.92 -27.31
N ASN A 839 7.24 15.15 -27.67
CA ASN A 839 7.75 15.83 -28.88
C ASN A 839 9.29 15.93 -28.89
N GLN A 840 9.91 16.24 -27.73
CA GLN A 840 11.35 16.43 -27.66
C GLN A 840 12.14 15.15 -27.94
N LEU A 841 11.53 13.97 -27.77
CA LEU A 841 12.17 12.69 -28.10
C LEU A 841 12.43 12.53 -29.60
N HIS A 842 11.72 13.27 -30.47
CA HIS A 842 11.95 13.31 -31.91
C HIS A 842 13.02 14.33 -32.33
N GLY A 843 13.50 15.17 -31.39
CA GLY A 843 14.53 16.18 -31.62
C GLY A 843 15.95 15.69 -31.36
N ASP A 844 16.85 16.63 -31.10
CA ASP A 844 18.22 16.32 -30.67
C ASP A 844 18.23 15.66 -29.27
N PRO A 845 19.18 14.73 -29.01
CA PRO A 845 19.29 14.10 -27.69
C PRO A 845 19.60 15.14 -26.60
N ILE A 846 18.95 15.00 -25.44
CA ILE A 846 19.12 15.91 -24.31
C ILE A 846 19.92 15.19 -23.22
N GLY A 847 20.99 15.82 -22.72
CA GLY A 847 21.73 15.31 -21.57
C GLY A 847 22.89 14.36 -21.91
N THR A 848 23.19 13.42 -21.03
CA THR A 848 24.42 12.61 -21.10
C THR A 848 24.22 11.37 -21.98
N PRO A 849 25.02 11.16 -23.04
CA PRO A 849 24.91 9.99 -23.91
C PRO A 849 25.01 8.67 -23.15
N LEU A 850 24.22 7.68 -23.57
CA LEU A 850 24.39 6.31 -23.10
C LEU A 850 25.72 5.71 -23.61
N PRO A 851 26.33 4.75 -22.88
CA PRO A 851 27.63 4.16 -23.20
C PRO A 851 27.72 3.43 -24.55
#